data_AF-A0A9P6HVL5-F1
#
_entry.id   AF-A0A9P6HVL5-F1
#
_cell.length_a   1.000
_cell.length_b   1.000
_cell.length_c   1.000
_cell.angle_alpha   90.00
_cell.angle_beta   90.00
_cell.angle_gamma   90.00
#
_symmetry.space_group_name_H-M   'P 1'
#
loop_
_entity.id
_entity.type
_entity.pdbx_description
1 polymer ?
#
loop_
_entity_poly.entity_id
_entity_poly.type
_entity_poly.pdbx_seq_one_letter_code
_entity_poly.pdbx_strand_id
1 'polypeptide(L)'
;MEKSEDHLKRSSSNDPESASDHAVGNTAVIDVEGERSYVRKLDYFLLPFLSLMYFFNAVDRSNLGNAKTDGLEQDLNFKGNEYSLLILLFYIPFGTLDLPLNLLTKKFSARWVLPTLMVVWGGIATVQIATTNFAGLLVLRLLLGACEAGFFAGVVFYFTLFYRRSELGFRVAIFFGSALLAAAFSGLISYGVFQIQGTKLQGWQWLMLIEGLLTVIVGVIAFWWLPASPSTAWFLTEREKAAAMARTLRDGSNKVESEFSWKECFTFWKDWKFALWCMISFTYPVAFATTSNFLPQIVQRLGYSVIKTNLWTVAPNAVGFVILLIFAESSDYFHERTFHVFTSLAISLVGMIILIAVDVLNNRGVAYFATFLMAAGSYTPSCLIQSWHNNNNLNENSRAATTGLLVGMGNFAGIMSAATFRTDGCITSVELVARCLRRISTYDCRNTALNSIPILNNAIFEEAARSDDRRASGGPVRPLEGIPYTVKDSYKVKGMVAAAGSPAFKDLISNEDAFIVAKIREAGGILVGRTNMPAVACGGMQRGIWGRAENPYNPEYLAAGFASGSSNGSGVSTAASFASFGLGGETVSSGRSPASNNALVAYTPSRNFLSARGTWPLYPTCDVVVPHTRSMKDMLALLDVIAAEDLVKAGDFWQEQTFAPLPDPWQDKPTSFKEIASSKSLSGFRIAVPEMYVGGPTPKGAKKVETSPAVIELWKQARKDLETLGAEVVMVPDFPVVTAYENDDLLPEGCLRRPKDWVAVERSALIAHAWNDFLKGFNDPNTPDLSAVDPFNIYPDSLRTEPELRHFDKPNAILYNNLVDYIGKGTIYDVEGLDVAVKALEVMRKVLLEDWLTSLGCDFVVFPAAGDVGPANADSSFEGADLAWRNGVHYSNGNRAIRHLGIPTVSVPMGILADKDVPMNLTFAGRAYDDVKLLKWANAFETRTQHRVPPPHTPPLDTDVIQLNRHVDFNIPRPELTVSKVEVVPDEDDQASSTLNVTICGSIEVSATVEGVPAVELMVDGDLIPSANMCIKLVRHEGEGTSCFSFKAWAKAPTPVKREGLEKTWAPVARDKIMIVLLARAAENTRPTGSIGLV
;
A
#
# COMPACT_ATOMS: atom_id res chain seq x y z
N MET A 1 48.10 76.36 -49.07
CA MET A 1 49.00 75.27 -49.54
C MET A 1 50.17 75.18 -48.54
N GLU A 2 50.60 73.96 -48.24
CA GLU A 2 51.74 73.40 -47.43
C GLU A 2 52.80 74.22 -46.59
N LYS A 3 53.12 73.68 -45.37
CA LYS A 3 54.44 73.46 -44.64
C LYS A 3 55.14 74.44 -43.61
N SER A 4 55.77 73.90 -42.52
CA SER A 4 56.81 74.39 -41.51
C SER A 4 56.41 75.22 -40.22
N GLU A 5 57.07 75.33 -39.01
CA GLU A 5 58.15 74.60 -38.22
C GLU A 5 58.16 74.82 -36.62
N ASP A 6 59.30 74.97 -35.85
CA ASP A 6 59.50 74.50 -34.40
C ASP A 6 60.32 75.37 -33.31
N HIS A 7 60.32 74.96 -31.99
CA HIS A 7 61.20 75.24 -30.76
C HIS A 7 60.97 76.46 -29.75
N LEU A 8 61.45 76.59 -28.45
CA LEU A 8 61.44 75.77 -27.17
C LEU A 8 62.04 76.50 -25.84
N LYS A 9 61.70 76.09 -24.57
CA LYS A 9 62.32 76.37 -23.17
C LYS A 9 61.88 77.69 -22.40
N ARG A 10 62.03 78.04 -21.07
CA ARG A 10 62.55 77.62 -19.67
C ARG A 10 61.98 78.66 -18.57
N SER A 11 62.06 78.72 -17.21
CA SER A 11 62.14 77.87 -15.94
C SER A 11 62.14 78.71 -14.57
N SER A 12 61.81 78.12 -13.36
CA SER A 12 62.03 78.58 -11.90
C SER A 12 61.07 79.62 -11.22
N SER A 13 60.88 79.88 -9.87
CA SER A 13 61.25 79.32 -8.50
C SER A 13 60.60 80.08 -7.24
N ASN A 14 60.82 79.66 -5.95
CA ASN A 14 60.49 80.24 -4.58
C ASN A 14 59.21 79.77 -3.78
N ASP A 15 59.05 80.12 -2.48
CA ASP A 15 58.20 79.48 -1.41
C ASP A 15 57.57 80.55 -0.40
N PRO A 16 56.65 80.26 0.56
CA PRO A 16 55.20 80.01 0.37
C PRO A 16 54.21 80.81 1.30
N GLU A 17 53.02 81.18 0.81
CA GLU A 17 51.71 81.08 1.54
C GLU A 17 50.48 81.46 0.67
N SER A 18 49.27 81.33 1.24
CA SER A 18 47.94 81.67 0.69
C SER A 18 47.37 80.76 -0.42
N ALA A 19 46.05 80.76 -0.59
CA ALA A 19 45.32 79.77 -1.39
C ALA A 19 44.24 80.37 -2.30
N SER A 20 44.20 79.90 -3.54
CA SER A 20 43.05 79.97 -4.44
C SER A 20 43.21 78.99 -5.61
N ASP A 21 42.10 78.70 -6.27
CA ASP A 21 41.91 78.15 -7.62
C ASP A 21 43.09 78.26 -8.63
N HIS A 22 43.32 77.31 -9.56
CA HIS A 22 42.41 76.30 -10.11
C HIS A 22 43.15 75.13 -10.83
N ALA A 23 42.42 74.02 -11.03
CA ALA A 23 42.49 73.07 -12.15
C ALA A 23 43.83 72.41 -12.60
N VAL A 24 43.95 71.11 -12.32
CA VAL A 24 44.20 70.08 -13.37
C VAL A 24 43.21 68.94 -13.13
N GLY A 25 42.48 68.51 -14.17
CA GLY A 25 41.57 67.37 -14.09
C GLY A 25 42.31 66.05 -14.28
N ASN A 26 41.99 65.04 -13.48
CA ASN A 26 42.51 63.68 -13.63
C ASN A 26 41.36 62.71 -13.93
N THR A 27 41.23 62.31 -15.19
CA THR A 27 40.43 61.15 -15.59
C THR A 27 41.08 59.89 -14.98
N ALA A 28 40.46 59.31 -13.96
CA ALA A 28 40.94 58.09 -13.34
C ALA A 28 40.99 56.96 -14.37
N VAL A 29 42.19 56.57 -14.80
CA VAL A 29 42.39 55.55 -15.84
C VAL A 29 41.89 54.20 -15.32
N ILE A 30 40.79 53.71 -15.90
CA ILE A 30 40.20 52.43 -15.53
C ILE A 30 41.07 51.32 -16.11
N ASP A 31 41.74 50.57 -15.24
CA ASP A 31 42.48 49.36 -15.61
C ASP A 31 41.52 48.20 -15.93
N VAL A 32 40.93 48.24 -17.12
CA VAL A 32 39.97 47.23 -17.61
C VAL A 32 40.59 45.83 -17.67
N GLU A 33 41.90 45.72 -17.88
CA GLU A 33 42.61 44.43 -17.87
C GLU A 33 42.79 43.89 -16.46
N GLY A 34 43.25 44.74 -15.52
CA GLY A 34 43.37 44.40 -14.10
C GLY A 34 42.02 44.00 -13.50
N GLU A 35 40.95 44.75 -13.81
CA GLU A 35 39.59 44.41 -13.41
C GLU A 35 39.07 43.09 -14.00
N ARG A 36 39.48 42.73 -15.24
CA ARG A 36 39.13 41.44 -15.86
C ARG A 36 39.94 40.28 -15.27
N SER A 37 41.24 40.49 -15.00
CA SER A 37 42.12 39.49 -14.38
C SER A 37 41.68 39.18 -12.95
N TYR A 38 41.37 40.20 -12.16
CA TYR A 38 40.79 40.09 -10.82
C TYR A 38 39.55 39.17 -10.81
N VAL A 39 38.52 39.48 -11.62
CA VAL A 39 37.29 38.66 -11.70
C VAL A 39 37.60 37.24 -12.11
N ARG A 40 38.38 37.06 -13.18
CA ARG A 40 38.74 35.72 -13.68
C ARG A 40 39.45 34.89 -12.62
N LYS A 41 40.29 35.49 -11.77
CA LYS A 41 40.91 34.80 -10.63
C LYS A 41 39.92 34.43 -9.54
N LEU A 42 38.98 35.31 -9.17
CA LEU A 42 37.92 34.95 -8.23
C LEU A 42 37.08 33.77 -8.74
N ASP A 43 36.74 33.79 -10.04
CA ASP A 43 35.93 32.76 -10.68
C ASP A 43 36.65 31.41 -10.83
N TYR A 44 38.00 31.38 -10.74
CA TYR A 44 38.80 30.14 -10.70
C TYR A 44 39.17 29.68 -9.28
N PHE A 45 39.53 30.59 -8.36
CA PHE A 45 40.04 30.23 -7.04
C PHE A 45 38.99 30.28 -5.93
N LEU A 46 38.04 31.22 -5.98
CA LEU A 46 37.10 31.48 -4.89
C LEU A 46 35.75 30.80 -5.13
N LEU A 47 35.12 31.06 -6.29
CA LEU A 47 33.79 30.53 -6.62
C LEU A 47 33.76 28.98 -6.65
N PRO A 48 34.67 28.25 -7.33
CA PRO A 48 34.57 26.80 -7.42
C PRO A 48 34.81 26.10 -6.08
N PHE A 49 35.69 26.65 -5.24
CA PHE A 49 35.98 26.10 -3.91
C PHE A 49 34.81 26.30 -2.95
N LEU A 50 34.17 27.48 -2.96
CA LEU A 50 32.94 27.70 -2.19
C LEU A 50 31.78 26.82 -2.69
N SER A 51 31.65 26.63 -4.01
CA SER A 51 30.71 25.66 -4.59
C SER A 51 30.99 24.22 -4.13
N LEU A 52 32.26 23.83 -3.98
CA LEU A 52 32.63 22.52 -3.43
C LEU A 52 32.24 22.39 -1.95
N MET A 53 32.44 23.44 -1.14
CA MET A 53 31.99 23.44 0.25
C MET A 53 30.46 23.33 0.38
N TYR A 54 29.70 24.01 -0.49
CA TYR A 54 28.23 23.95 -0.48
C TYR A 54 27.67 22.66 -1.11
N PHE A 55 28.38 22.06 -2.07
CA PHE A 55 28.09 20.71 -2.57
C PHE A 55 28.05 19.72 -1.40
N PHE A 56 29.09 19.67 -0.56
CA PHE A 56 29.14 18.79 0.60
C PHE A 56 28.02 19.09 1.62
N ASN A 57 27.77 20.36 1.93
CA ASN A 57 26.63 20.77 2.78
C ASN A 57 25.25 20.35 2.21
N ALA A 58 25.09 20.29 0.90
CA ALA A 58 23.85 19.85 0.26
C ALA A 58 23.74 18.32 0.17
N VAL A 59 24.87 17.61 0.01
CA VAL A 59 24.96 16.15 0.13
C VAL A 59 24.46 15.72 1.52
N ASP A 60 25.07 16.24 2.60
CA ASP A 60 24.73 15.93 4.00
C ASP A 60 23.21 16.03 4.30
N ARG A 61 22.54 17.02 3.69
CA ARG A 61 21.08 17.22 3.80
C ARG A 61 20.27 16.22 2.97
N SER A 62 20.65 15.97 1.71
CA SER A 62 19.93 15.05 0.82
C SER A 62 19.89 13.59 1.32
N ASN A 63 20.90 13.20 2.11
CA ASN A 63 21.07 11.83 2.61
C ASN A 63 19.91 11.29 3.43
N LEU A 64 19.14 12.15 4.12
CA LEU A 64 18.01 11.68 4.94
C LEU A 64 16.86 11.12 4.08
N GLY A 65 16.63 11.71 2.89
CA GLY A 65 15.65 11.19 1.93
C GLY A 65 16.08 9.88 1.30
N ASN A 66 17.36 9.76 0.93
CA ASN A 66 17.92 8.55 0.35
C ASN A 66 17.97 7.40 1.39
N ALA A 67 18.44 7.67 2.61
CA ALA A 67 18.47 6.72 3.72
C ALA A 67 17.08 6.18 4.11
N LYS A 68 16.02 7.00 4.05
CA LYS A 68 14.64 6.52 4.24
C LYS A 68 14.23 5.46 3.21
N THR A 69 14.73 5.55 1.97
CA THR A 69 14.45 4.48 0.98
C THR A 69 15.18 3.17 1.29
N ASP A 70 16.28 3.22 2.04
CA ASP A 70 17.15 2.08 2.44
C ASP A 70 16.82 1.51 3.83
N GLY A 71 15.62 1.77 4.36
CA GLY A 71 15.14 1.11 5.58
C GLY A 71 15.49 1.78 6.91
N LEU A 72 15.99 3.03 6.90
CA LEU A 72 16.31 3.81 8.11
C LEU A 72 15.18 3.81 9.17
N GLU A 73 13.92 3.85 8.72
CA GLU A 73 12.75 3.88 9.62
C GLU A 73 12.54 2.55 10.34
N GLN A 74 12.90 1.44 9.71
CA GLN A 74 12.84 0.09 10.26
C GLN A 74 14.02 -0.16 11.22
N ASP A 75 15.24 0.22 10.81
CA ASP A 75 16.46 0.07 11.64
C ASP A 75 16.38 0.85 12.96
N LEU A 76 15.85 2.08 12.91
CA LEU A 76 15.73 2.97 14.08
C LEU A 76 14.35 2.94 14.75
N ASN A 77 13.45 2.05 14.29
CA ASN A 77 12.10 1.79 14.81
C ASN A 77 11.23 3.06 14.94
N PHE A 78 11.12 3.83 13.85
CA PHE A 78 10.32 5.05 13.78
C PHE A 78 8.82 4.77 13.86
N LYS A 79 8.08 5.73 14.41
CA LYS A 79 6.63 5.67 14.59
C LYS A 79 5.87 6.76 13.83
N GLY A 80 4.90 6.36 13.03
CA GLY A 80 3.95 7.28 12.37
C GLY A 80 4.64 8.40 11.59
N ASN A 81 4.46 9.66 12.03
CA ASN A 81 4.99 10.85 11.37
C ASN A 81 6.41 11.28 11.84
N GLU A 82 7.14 10.43 12.59
CA GLU A 82 8.46 10.74 13.15
C GLU A 82 9.51 11.20 12.11
N TYR A 83 9.54 10.63 10.90
CA TYR A 83 10.44 11.11 9.84
C TYR A 83 10.15 12.57 9.43
N SER A 84 8.88 12.92 9.27
CA SER A 84 8.47 14.30 8.97
C SER A 84 8.72 15.23 10.17
N LEU A 85 8.70 14.70 11.40
CA LEU A 85 9.08 15.42 12.62
C LEU A 85 10.59 15.69 12.67
N LEU A 86 11.44 14.74 12.28
CA LEU A 86 12.91 14.93 12.16
C LEU A 86 13.27 16.08 11.22
N ILE A 87 12.67 16.12 10.03
CA ILE A 87 12.87 17.22 9.07
C ILE A 87 12.36 18.53 9.65
N LEU A 88 11.13 18.55 10.18
CA LEU A 88 10.52 19.76 10.72
C LEU A 88 11.37 20.37 11.85
N LEU A 89 11.84 19.53 12.79
CA LEU A 89 12.64 19.99 13.92
C LEU A 89 14.05 20.42 13.51
N PHE A 90 14.68 19.80 12.50
CA PHE A 90 15.95 20.27 11.92
C PHE A 90 15.87 21.73 11.43
N TYR A 91 14.75 22.11 10.79
CA TYR A 91 14.60 23.46 10.24
C TYR A 91 14.46 24.58 11.29
N ILE A 92 14.18 24.27 12.57
CA ILE A 92 14.06 25.26 13.64
C ILE A 92 15.42 25.90 14.00
N PRO A 93 16.47 25.17 14.43
CA PRO A 93 17.79 25.75 14.64
C PRO A 93 18.40 26.25 13.34
N PHE A 94 18.16 25.56 12.22
CA PHE A 94 18.70 25.94 10.89
C PHE A 94 18.18 27.32 10.42
N GLY A 95 16.91 27.66 10.70
CA GLY A 95 16.37 28.99 10.40
C GLY A 95 16.64 30.06 11.47
N THR A 96 16.69 29.69 12.76
CA THR A 96 16.89 30.66 13.86
C THR A 96 18.34 31.12 14.04
N LEU A 97 19.32 30.24 13.83
CA LEU A 97 20.74 30.54 14.07
C LEU A 97 21.47 31.15 12.85
N ASP A 98 20.78 31.25 11.72
CA ASP A 98 21.26 31.81 10.46
C ASP A 98 21.73 33.27 10.61
N LEU A 99 20.87 34.12 11.19
CA LEU A 99 21.19 35.51 11.51
C LEU A 99 22.41 35.67 12.44
N PRO A 100 22.45 35.10 13.67
CA PRO A 100 23.58 35.30 14.56
C PRO A 100 24.89 34.73 14.00
N LEU A 101 24.87 33.57 13.32
CA LEU A 101 26.08 33.02 12.69
C LEU A 101 26.57 33.88 11.51
N ASN A 102 25.68 34.45 10.68
CA ASN A 102 26.12 35.37 9.62
C ASN A 102 26.67 36.70 10.17
N LEU A 103 26.16 37.18 11.32
CA LEU A 103 26.77 38.31 12.02
C LEU A 103 28.19 37.98 12.54
N LEU A 104 28.45 36.74 12.96
CA LEU A 104 29.82 36.28 13.25
C LEU A 104 30.69 36.29 11.98
N THR A 105 30.17 35.89 10.81
CA THR A 105 30.88 35.94 9.52
C THR A 105 31.38 37.35 9.19
N LYS A 106 30.60 38.42 9.45
CA LYS A 106 31.08 39.82 9.33
C LYS A 106 32.06 40.20 10.44
N LYS A 107 31.85 39.76 11.69
CA LYS A 107 32.68 40.15 12.85
C LYS A 107 34.06 39.50 12.90
N PHE A 108 34.17 38.22 12.51
CA PHE A 108 35.39 37.41 12.63
C PHE A 108 35.97 36.95 11.28
N SER A 109 35.42 37.46 10.17
CA SER A 109 35.69 37.05 8.78
C SER A 109 35.24 35.62 8.43
N ALA A 110 34.72 35.48 7.21
CA ALA A 110 34.32 34.21 6.62
C ALA A 110 35.45 33.18 6.58
N ARG A 111 36.72 33.62 6.50
CA ARG A 111 37.91 32.76 6.54
C ARG A 111 37.94 31.84 7.78
N TRP A 112 37.47 32.33 8.92
CA TRP A 112 37.48 31.54 10.16
C TRP A 112 36.12 30.90 10.43
N VAL A 113 35.02 31.63 10.17
CA VAL A 113 33.67 31.15 10.49
C VAL A 113 33.25 29.99 9.57
N LEU A 114 33.34 30.15 8.25
CA LEU A 114 32.82 29.13 7.31
C LEU A 114 33.53 27.77 7.43
N PRO A 115 34.88 27.68 7.56
CA PRO A 115 35.57 26.41 7.78
C PRO A 115 35.26 25.79 9.16
N THR A 116 35.12 26.62 10.20
CA THR A 116 34.77 26.13 11.55
C THR A 116 33.39 25.47 11.56
N LEU A 117 32.39 26.09 10.92
CA LEU A 117 31.07 25.46 10.76
C LEU A 117 31.18 24.11 10.03
N MET A 118 31.94 24.06 8.92
CA MET A 118 32.07 22.87 8.08
C MET A 118 32.72 21.68 8.79
N VAL A 119 33.78 21.91 9.56
CA VAL A 119 34.43 20.85 10.36
C VAL A 119 33.49 20.34 11.46
N VAL A 120 32.70 21.22 12.08
CA VAL A 120 31.77 20.83 13.15
C VAL A 120 30.57 20.05 12.59
N TRP A 121 29.90 20.52 11.53
CA TRP A 121 28.73 19.81 11.00
C TRP A 121 29.13 18.49 10.33
N GLY A 122 30.26 18.43 9.62
CA GLY A 122 30.79 17.17 9.06
C GLY A 122 31.11 16.14 10.13
N GLY A 123 31.66 16.58 11.28
CA GLY A 123 31.86 15.71 12.44
C GLY A 123 30.54 15.17 13.02
N ILE A 124 29.51 16.02 13.14
CA ILE A 124 28.17 15.60 13.58
C ILE A 124 27.53 14.64 12.57
N ALA A 125 27.73 14.85 11.26
CA ALA A 125 27.27 13.96 10.20
C ALA A 125 27.89 12.57 10.34
N THR A 126 29.22 12.47 10.50
CA THR A 126 29.92 11.20 10.73
C THR A 126 29.41 10.46 11.97
N VAL A 127 29.03 11.18 13.05
CA VAL A 127 28.54 10.57 14.30
C VAL A 127 27.14 9.96 14.17
N GLN A 128 26.33 10.31 13.15
CA GLN A 128 24.98 9.76 12.96
C GLN A 128 24.95 8.22 12.83
N ILE A 129 26.05 7.59 12.37
CA ILE A 129 26.15 6.13 12.25
C ILE A 129 26.02 5.39 13.58
N ALA A 130 26.31 6.05 14.71
CA ALA A 130 26.24 5.47 16.05
C ALA A 130 24.82 5.50 16.67
N THR A 131 23.82 5.98 15.92
CA THR A 131 22.43 6.05 16.41
C THR A 131 21.71 4.72 16.27
N THR A 132 20.88 4.41 17.26
CA THR A 132 20.13 3.14 17.38
C THR A 132 18.65 3.34 17.67
N ASN A 133 18.17 4.58 17.63
CA ASN A 133 16.80 4.98 17.89
C ASN A 133 16.53 6.41 17.38
N PHE A 134 15.25 6.73 17.19
CA PHE A 134 14.75 8.05 16.79
C PHE A 134 15.36 9.23 17.59
N ALA A 135 15.37 9.14 18.93
CA ALA A 135 15.78 10.27 19.78
C ALA A 135 17.27 10.62 19.63
N GLY A 136 18.15 9.62 19.49
CA GLY A 136 19.57 9.82 19.22
C GLY A 136 19.81 10.52 17.88
N LEU A 137 19.09 10.13 16.83
CA LEU A 137 19.18 10.79 15.52
C LEU A 137 18.62 12.22 15.57
N LEU A 138 17.52 12.44 16.28
CA LEU A 138 16.90 13.76 16.43
C LEU A 138 17.84 14.76 17.12
N VAL A 139 18.53 14.36 18.20
CA VAL A 139 19.51 15.23 18.87
C VAL A 139 20.65 15.61 17.93
N LEU A 140 21.21 14.64 17.19
CA LEU A 140 22.27 14.93 16.21
C LEU A 140 21.77 15.82 15.06
N ARG A 141 20.54 15.63 14.57
CA ARG A 141 19.94 16.48 13.53
C ARG A 141 19.69 17.91 14.00
N LEU A 142 19.26 18.11 15.26
CA LEU A 142 19.13 19.44 15.85
C LEU A 142 20.48 20.17 15.94
N LEU A 143 21.54 19.46 16.35
CA LEU A 143 22.90 20.00 16.39
C LEU A 143 23.45 20.28 14.98
N LEU A 144 23.20 19.39 14.02
CA LEU A 144 23.58 19.57 12.61
C LEU A 144 22.97 20.84 12.03
N GLY A 145 21.64 21.01 12.17
CA GLY A 145 20.93 22.22 11.72
C GLY A 145 21.44 23.49 12.41
N ALA A 146 21.82 23.42 13.69
CA ALA A 146 22.42 24.54 14.40
C ALA A 146 23.80 24.96 13.86
N CYS A 147 24.59 24.00 13.35
CA CYS A 147 25.93 24.25 12.82
C CYS A 147 25.94 24.60 11.33
N GLU A 148 25.01 24.09 10.52
CA GLU A 148 24.91 24.44 9.10
C GLU A 148 24.36 25.85 8.85
N ALA A 149 23.46 26.35 9.72
CA ALA A 149 22.57 27.50 9.48
C ALA A 149 23.22 28.68 8.72
N GLY A 150 24.19 29.34 9.33
CA GLY A 150 24.80 30.56 8.77
C GLY A 150 25.72 30.35 7.57
N PHE A 151 25.89 29.12 7.06
CA PHE A 151 26.83 28.85 5.97
C PHE A 151 26.41 29.50 4.65
N PHE A 152 25.17 29.22 4.18
CA PHE A 152 24.70 29.77 2.90
C PHE A 152 24.60 31.29 2.95
N ALA A 153 24.01 31.85 4.01
CA ALA A 153 23.92 33.29 4.20
C ALA A 153 25.30 33.96 4.33
N GLY A 154 26.26 33.27 4.97
CA GLY A 154 27.65 33.68 5.09
C GLY A 154 28.37 33.75 3.75
N VAL A 155 28.20 32.75 2.87
CA VAL A 155 28.80 32.78 1.52
C VAL A 155 28.14 33.82 0.62
N VAL A 156 26.81 33.93 0.64
CA VAL A 156 26.10 34.98 -0.11
C VAL A 156 26.57 36.37 0.31
N PHE A 157 26.64 36.64 1.62
CA PHE A 157 27.20 37.90 2.13
C PHE A 157 28.67 38.09 1.70
N TYR A 158 29.50 37.06 1.84
CA TYR A 158 30.91 37.09 1.50
C TYR A 158 31.15 37.42 0.01
N PHE A 159 30.36 36.89 -0.92
CA PHE A 159 30.43 37.29 -2.33
C PHE A 159 30.20 38.80 -2.55
N THR A 160 29.36 39.45 -1.73
CA THR A 160 29.13 40.91 -1.81
C THR A 160 30.32 41.78 -1.40
N LEU A 161 31.42 41.17 -0.96
CA LEU A 161 32.71 41.82 -0.68
C LEU A 161 33.70 41.73 -1.85
N PHE A 162 33.48 40.81 -2.81
CA PHE A 162 34.43 40.53 -3.90
C PHE A 162 33.86 40.86 -5.30
N TYR A 163 32.55 40.69 -5.51
CA TYR A 163 31.88 40.87 -6.80
C TYR A 163 30.97 42.10 -6.83
N ARG A 164 30.75 42.67 -8.01
CA ARG A 164 29.81 43.81 -8.19
C ARG A 164 28.36 43.35 -8.23
N ARG A 165 27.46 44.32 -8.06
CA ARG A 165 26.00 44.15 -8.12
C ARG A 165 25.52 43.49 -9.43
N SER A 166 26.07 43.87 -10.57
CA SER A 166 25.75 43.28 -11.89
C SER A 166 26.39 41.91 -12.16
N GLU A 167 27.16 41.37 -11.21
CA GLU A 167 27.94 40.14 -11.37
C GLU A 167 27.53 39.04 -10.37
N LEU A 168 26.66 39.37 -9.42
CA LEU A 168 26.34 38.55 -8.25
C LEU A 168 25.35 37.41 -8.55
N GLY A 169 24.32 37.64 -9.37
CA GLY A 169 23.19 36.71 -9.53
C GLY A 169 23.61 35.36 -10.12
N PHE A 170 24.29 35.39 -11.27
CA PHE A 170 24.81 34.20 -11.92
C PHE A 170 25.85 33.44 -11.06
N ARG A 171 26.63 34.15 -10.23
CA ARG A 171 27.64 33.53 -9.35
C ARG A 171 27.02 32.87 -8.13
N VAL A 172 26.01 33.50 -7.53
CA VAL A 172 25.15 32.87 -6.51
C VAL A 172 24.42 31.66 -7.11
N ALA A 173 24.03 31.69 -8.39
CA ALA A 173 23.42 30.54 -9.07
C ALA A 173 24.38 29.38 -9.35
N ILE A 174 25.63 29.64 -9.76
CA ILE A 174 26.68 28.60 -9.83
C ILE A 174 26.91 27.98 -8.45
N PHE A 175 27.05 28.82 -7.43
CA PHE A 175 27.28 28.40 -6.05
C PHE A 175 26.13 27.56 -5.49
N PHE A 176 24.90 28.06 -5.50
CA PHE A 176 23.72 27.34 -5.01
C PHE A 176 23.36 26.13 -5.89
N GLY A 177 23.62 26.21 -7.20
CA GLY A 177 23.42 25.11 -8.14
C GLY A 177 24.26 23.87 -7.83
N SER A 178 25.36 24.02 -7.08
CA SER A 178 26.07 22.86 -6.53
C SER A 178 25.20 21.98 -5.63
N ALA A 179 24.09 22.48 -5.08
CA ALA A 179 23.12 21.65 -4.34
C ALA A 179 22.28 20.73 -5.24
N LEU A 180 21.99 21.13 -6.48
CA LEU A 180 21.35 20.24 -7.47
C LEU A 180 22.32 19.16 -7.94
N LEU A 181 23.59 19.53 -8.14
CA LEU A 181 24.65 18.56 -8.40
C LEU A 181 24.83 17.61 -7.20
N ALA A 182 24.84 18.12 -5.97
CA ALA A 182 24.92 17.32 -4.75
C ALA A 182 23.78 16.30 -4.63
N ALA A 183 22.53 16.73 -4.83
CA ALA A 183 21.37 15.83 -4.81
C ALA A 183 21.45 14.76 -5.92
N ALA A 184 22.00 15.09 -7.08
CA ALA A 184 22.27 14.11 -8.14
C ALA A 184 23.41 13.14 -7.79
N PHE A 185 24.49 13.62 -7.16
CA PHE A 185 25.63 12.80 -6.76
C PHE A 185 25.34 11.91 -5.55
N SER A 186 24.64 12.39 -4.52
CA SER A 186 24.21 11.56 -3.38
C SER A 186 23.28 10.43 -3.84
N GLY A 187 22.42 10.66 -4.85
CA GLY A 187 21.63 9.60 -5.49
C GLY A 187 22.47 8.51 -6.16
N LEU A 188 23.62 8.87 -6.75
CA LEU A 188 24.59 7.93 -7.33
C LEU A 188 25.43 7.21 -6.26
N ILE A 189 25.84 7.90 -5.19
CA ILE A 189 26.57 7.30 -4.06
C ILE A 189 25.65 6.31 -3.34
N SER A 190 24.40 6.69 -3.07
CA SER A 190 23.33 5.85 -2.53
C SER A 190 23.11 4.59 -3.39
N TYR A 191 22.99 4.74 -4.71
CA TYR A 191 22.93 3.60 -5.65
C TYR A 191 24.13 2.64 -5.50
N GLY A 192 25.33 3.15 -5.21
CA GLY A 192 26.52 2.34 -4.95
C GLY A 192 26.52 1.65 -3.58
N VAL A 193 26.32 2.40 -2.50
CA VAL A 193 26.48 1.87 -1.13
C VAL A 193 25.33 0.95 -0.70
N PHE A 194 24.11 1.13 -1.21
CA PHE A 194 22.97 0.25 -0.94
C PHE A 194 23.09 -1.14 -1.63
N GLN A 195 24.16 -1.38 -2.39
CA GLN A 195 24.52 -2.71 -2.91
C GLN A 195 25.51 -3.46 -2.01
N ILE A 196 26.01 -2.85 -0.92
CA ILE A 196 26.97 -3.45 0.01
C ILE A 196 26.23 -4.32 1.04
N GLN A 197 26.11 -5.62 0.76
CA GLN A 197 25.46 -6.59 1.64
C GLN A 197 26.44 -7.37 2.53
N GLY A 198 25.96 -7.90 3.66
CA GLY A 198 26.70 -8.81 4.53
C GLY A 198 27.72 -8.17 5.48
N THR A 199 27.70 -6.84 5.67
CA THR A 199 28.56 -6.15 6.64
C THR A 199 27.82 -5.84 7.95
N LYS A 200 28.54 -5.36 8.98
CA LYS A 200 27.94 -4.91 10.25
C LYS A 200 27.30 -3.51 10.19
N LEU A 201 27.41 -2.82 9.06
CA LEU A 201 26.84 -1.50 8.84
C LEU A 201 25.82 -1.56 7.69
N GLN A 202 24.69 -0.90 7.90
CA GLN A 202 23.61 -0.76 6.92
C GLN A 202 24.00 0.24 5.83
N GLY A 203 23.33 0.20 4.67
CA GLY A 203 23.68 1.05 3.52
C GLY A 203 23.65 2.55 3.84
N TRP A 204 22.63 3.00 4.57
CA TRP A 204 22.55 4.39 5.06
C TRP A 204 23.68 4.78 6.04
N GLN A 205 24.23 3.85 6.83
CA GLN A 205 25.36 4.15 7.72
C GLN A 205 26.65 4.36 6.90
N TRP A 206 26.85 3.60 5.82
CA TRP A 206 27.95 3.83 4.88
C TRP A 206 27.85 5.19 4.18
N LEU A 207 26.63 5.60 3.77
CA LEU A 207 26.36 6.90 3.17
C LEU A 207 26.82 8.05 4.10
N MET A 208 26.30 8.09 5.33
CA MET A 208 26.62 9.15 6.31
C MET A 208 28.10 9.16 6.72
N LEU A 209 28.77 8.00 6.79
CA LEU A 209 30.19 7.89 7.12
C LEU A 209 31.09 8.48 6.03
N ILE A 210 30.89 8.09 4.77
CA ILE A 210 31.75 8.48 3.65
C ILE A 210 31.67 9.99 3.45
N GLU A 211 30.47 10.55 3.44
CA GLU A 211 30.25 11.94 3.05
C GLU A 211 30.60 12.91 4.19
N GLY A 212 30.25 12.59 5.44
CA GLY A 212 30.65 13.39 6.60
C GLY A 212 32.18 13.50 6.76
N LEU A 213 32.94 12.43 6.48
CA LEU A 213 34.40 12.48 6.48
C LEU A 213 34.97 13.37 5.37
N LEU A 214 34.40 13.32 4.16
CA LEU A 214 34.81 14.19 3.06
C LEU A 214 34.48 15.67 3.36
N THR A 215 33.32 15.95 3.97
CA THR A 215 32.94 17.27 4.48
C THR A 215 33.99 17.81 5.46
N VAL A 216 34.45 17.01 6.44
CA VAL A 216 35.50 17.43 7.39
C VAL A 216 36.82 17.74 6.67
N ILE A 217 37.24 16.93 5.70
CA ILE A 217 38.50 17.14 4.95
C ILE A 217 38.46 18.48 4.19
N VAL A 218 37.37 18.78 3.48
CA VAL A 218 37.22 20.04 2.74
C VAL A 218 37.13 21.24 3.71
N GLY A 219 36.43 21.09 4.83
CA GLY A 219 36.38 22.09 5.90
C GLY A 219 37.76 22.43 6.47
N VAL A 220 38.61 21.41 6.71
CA VAL A 220 39.99 21.61 7.16
C VAL A 220 40.81 22.39 6.12
N ILE A 221 40.75 22.02 4.83
CA ILE A 221 41.47 22.71 3.75
C ILE A 221 41.08 24.20 3.65
N ALA A 222 39.81 24.52 3.90
CA ALA A 222 39.25 25.86 3.71
C ALA A 222 39.90 26.95 4.59
N PHE A 223 40.46 26.62 5.77
CA PHE A 223 41.16 27.57 6.64
C PHE A 223 42.40 28.22 5.99
N TRP A 224 43.07 27.51 5.07
CA TRP A 224 44.22 28.03 4.32
C TRP A 224 43.81 28.59 2.96
N TRP A 225 42.75 28.07 2.36
CA TRP A 225 42.30 28.47 1.02
C TRP A 225 41.55 29.81 1.01
N LEU A 226 40.63 30.05 1.95
CA LEU A 226 39.79 31.25 1.94
C LEU A 226 40.56 32.50 2.40
N PRO A 227 40.56 33.60 1.62
CA PRO A 227 41.08 34.90 2.06
C PRO A 227 40.10 35.61 3.00
N ALA A 228 40.55 36.63 3.74
CA ALA A 228 39.68 37.38 4.66
C ALA A 228 38.93 38.53 3.97
N SER A 229 39.47 39.05 2.88
CA SER A 229 39.04 40.23 2.12
C SER A 229 39.74 40.27 0.74
N PRO A 230 39.33 41.15 -0.20
CA PRO A 230 40.06 41.36 -1.46
C PRO A 230 41.51 41.83 -1.25
N SER A 231 41.76 42.66 -0.23
CA SER A 231 43.09 43.17 0.14
C SER A 231 44.04 42.06 0.63
N THR A 232 43.52 41.03 1.29
CA THR A 232 44.28 39.90 1.87
C THR A 232 44.35 38.65 0.98
N ALA A 233 43.85 38.71 -0.26
CA ALA A 233 43.81 37.55 -1.15
C ALA A 233 45.20 37.13 -1.68
N TRP A 234 45.59 35.90 -1.37
CA TRP A 234 46.93 35.34 -1.65
C TRP A 234 47.21 35.08 -3.13
N PHE A 235 46.17 34.92 -3.96
CA PHE A 235 46.28 34.69 -5.40
C PHE A 235 46.25 35.99 -6.25
N LEU A 236 46.06 37.15 -5.63
CA LEU A 236 46.02 38.45 -6.31
C LEU A 236 47.36 39.19 -6.22
N THR A 237 47.76 39.79 -7.34
CA THR A 237 48.88 40.75 -7.39
C THR A 237 48.45 42.13 -6.90
N GLU A 238 49.40 42.98 -6.52
CA GLU A 238 49.09 44.35 -6.06
C GLU A 238 48.35 45.20 -7.10
N ARG A 239 48.60 45.01 -8.40
CA ARG A 239 47.81 45.64 -9.50
C ARG A 239 46.33 45.23 -9.43
N GLU A 240 46.05 43.95 -9.19
CA GLU A 240 44.69 43.42 -9.12
C GLU A 240 43.99 43.82 -7.82
N LYS A 241 44.70 43.91 -6.69
CA LYS A 241 44.18 44.43 -5.42
C LYS A 241 43.81 45.92 -5.52
N ALA A 242 44.68 46.74 -6.13
CA ALA A 242 44.40 48.15 -6.37
C ALA A 242 43.18 48.34 -7.30
N ALA A 243 43.08 47.54 -8.37
CA ALA A 243 41.91 47.51 -9.25
C ALA A 243 40.63 47.11 -8.48
N ALA A 244 40.69 46.12 -7.57
CA ALA A 244 39.56 45.70 -6.74
C ALA A 244 39.05 46.81 -5.80
N MET A 245 39.96 47.55 -5.14
CA MET A 245 39.59 48.68 -4.28
C MET A 245 38.91 49.80 -5.07
N ALA A 246 39.54 50.26 -6.17
CA ALA A 246 39.00 51.32 -7.02
C ALA A 246 37.64 50.95 -7.64
N ARG A 247 37.46 49.68 -8.01
CA ARG A 247 36.22 49.09 -8.51
C ARG A 247 35.11 49.07 -7.46
N THR A 248 35.41 48.71 -6.22
CA THR A 248 34.39 48.57 -5.15
C THR A 248 33.88 49.93 -4.68
N LEU A 249 34.74 50.95 -4.66
CA LEU A 249 34.36 52.35 -4.48
C LEU A 249 33.45 52.84 -5.62
N ARG A 250 33.70 52.41 -6.86
CA ARG A 250 32.89 52.77 -8.04
C ARG A 250 31.51 52.10 -8.09
N ASP A 251 31.32 50.96 -7.40
CA ASP A 251 30.01 50.26 -7.31
C ASP A 251 29.07 50.87 -6.23
N GLY A 252 29.45 52.01 -5.64
CA GLY A 252 28.59 52.81 -4.74
C GLY A 252 28.71 52.52 -3.25
N SER A 253 29.72 51.75 -2.81
CA SER A 253 29.89 51.41 -1.39
C SER A 253 30.37 52.63 -0.57
N ASN A 254 29.54 53.15 0.34
CA ASN A 254 29.82 54.37 1.13
C ASN A 254 31.15 54.32 1.92
N LYS A 255 31.57 53.12 2.32
CA LYS A 255 32.93 52.77 2.76
C LYS A 255 33.21 51.33 2.31
N VAL A 256 34.49 51.00 2.13
CA VAL A 256 34.98 49.64 1.87
C VAL A 256 35.66 49.13 3.15
N GLU A 257 35.48 47.85 3.48
CA GLU A 257 36.02 47.22 4.70
C GLU A 257 35.57 47.92 5.99
N SER A 258 34.26 48.20 6.12
CA SER A 258 33.73 48.91 7.29
C SER A 258 33.82 48.07 8.57
N GLU A 259 34.15 48.68 9.71
CA GLU A 259 34.11 47.99 11.01
C GLU A 259 32.70 47.46 11.36
N PHE A 260 32.63 46.44 12.22
CA PHE A 260 31.38 45.81 12.62
C PHE A 260 30.56 46.74 13.54
N SER A 261 29.37 47.14 13.08
CA SER A 261 28.50 48.09 13.77
C SER A 261 27.07 47.56 13.96
N TRP A 262 26.77 47.15 15.19
CA TRP A 262 25.42 46.72 15.62
C TRP A 262 24.32 47.72 15.25
N LYS A 263 24.60 49.02 15.32
CA LYS A 263 23.64 50.08 15.01
C LYS A 263 23.35 50.17 13.51
N GLU A 264 24.32 49.84 12.66
CA GLU A 264 24.16 49.84 11.20
C GLU A 264 23.45 48.58 10.68
N CYS A 265 23.71 47.41 11.29
CA CYS A 265 23.09 46.12 10.94
C CYS A 265 21.57 46.21 10.76
N PHE A 266 20.89 46.93 11.65
CA PHE A 266 19.42 46.99 11.69
C PHE A 266 18.84 48.28 11.07
N THR A 267 19.62 49.01 10.24
CA THR A 267 19.16 50.24 9.57
C THR A 267 18.11 49.98 8.50
N PHE A 268 18.36 49.01 7.62
CA PHE A 268 17.46 48.66 6.51
C PHE A 268 16.11 48.10 6.98
N TRP A 269 16.06 47.54 8.19
CA TRP A 269 14.87 46.93 8.78
C TRP A 269 13.75 47.93 9.10
N LYS A 270 14.03 49.23 8.98
CA LYS A 270 13.07 50.33 9.12
C LYS A 270 12.43 50.76 7.79
N ASP A 271 12.91 50.25 6.66
CA ASP A 271 12.29 50.46 5.36
C ASP A 271 11.07 49.53 5.21
N TRP A 272 9.93 50.06 4.76
CA TRP A 272 8.72 49.26 4.51
C TRP A 272 8.97 48.08 3.54
N LYS A 273 9.94 48.21 2.64
CA LYS A 273 10.37 47.14 1.72
C LYS A 273 10.91 45.91 2.46
N PHE A 274 11.47 46.06 3.66
CA PHE A 274 11.99 44.95 4.46
C PHE A 274 10.88 43.97 4.86
N ALA A 275 9.68 44.46 5.19
CA ALA A 275 8.54 43.60 5.49
C ALA A 275 8.10 42.78 4.26
N LEU A 276 8.14 43.37 3.05
CA LEU A 276 7.91 42.62 1.81
C LEU A 276 9.00 41.55 1.60
N TRP A 277 10.27 41.88 1.80
CA TRP A 277 11.37 40.91 1.67
C TRP A 277 11.21 39.73 2.64
N CYS A 278 10.76 39.98 3.87
CA CYS A 278 10.45 38.94 4.85
C CYS A 278 9.32 38.00 4.37
N MET A 279 8.20 38.55 3.89
CA MET A 279 7.09 37.74 3.36
C MET A 279 7.48 36.93 2.11
N ILE A 280 8.22 37.54 1.17
CA ILE A 280 8.73 36.86 -0.02
C ILE A 280 9.66 35.71 0.39
N SER A 281 10.60 35.97 1.29
CA SER A 281 11.63 35.00 1.68
C SER A 281 11.07 33.81 2.45
N PHE A 282 10.01 33.99 3.24
CA PHE A 282 9.31 32.89 3.90
C PHE A 282 8.53 31.98 2.94
N THR A 283 8.07 32.51 1.79
CA THR A 283 7.10 31.83 0.92
C THR A 283 7.71 31.15 -0.31
N TYR A 284 8.67 31.79 -1.02
CA TYR A 284 9.25 31.18 -2.22
C TYR A 284 9.92 29.79 -2.01
N PRO A 285 10.63 29.50 -0.91
CA PRO A 285 11.43 28.29 -0.82
C PRO A 285 10.63 27.04 -0.45
N VAL A 286 9.31 27.12 -0.25
CA VAL A 286 8.46 25.94 0.02
C VAL A 286 8.55 24.92 -1.11
N ALA A 287 8.63 25.38 -2.37
CA ALA A 287 8.81 24.53 -3.55
C ALA A 287 10.20 23.86 -3.57
N PHE A 288 11.25 24.60 -3.19
CA PHE A 288 12.62 24.09 -3.08
C PHE A 288 12.73 23.03 -1.98
N ALA A 289 12.28 23.34 -0.76
CA ALA A 289 12.30 22.41 0.37
C ALA A 289 11.49 21.14 0.08
N THR A 290 10.35 21.26 -0.60
CA THR A 290 9.53 20.10 -0.99
C THR A 290 10.25 19.22 -2.01
N THR A 291 10.85 19.81 -3.04
CA THR A 291 11.61 19.06 -4.04
C THR A 291 12.86 18.43 -3.43
N SER A 292 13.55 19.13 -2.53
CA SER A 292 14.79 18.65 -1.89
C SER A 292 14.57 17.53 -0.88
N ASN A 293 13.53 17.61 -0.03
CA ASN A 293 13.30 16.63 1.06
C ASN A 293 12.51 15.37 0.64
N PHE A 294 11.73 15.45 -0.44
CA PHE A 294 10.73 14.42 -0.78
C PHE A 294 10.84 13.84 -2.20
N LEU A 295 11.76 14.30 -3.06
CA LEU A 295 11.91 13.76 -4.42
C LEU A 295 12.18 12.23 -4.47
N PRO A 296 13.10 11.64 -3.67
CA PRO A 296 13.25 10.18 -3.62
C PRO A 296 11.94 9.44 -3.35
N GLN A 297 11.15 9.93 -2.40
CA GLN A 297 9.89 9.33 -1.96
C GLN A 297 8.76 9.53 -3.00
N ILE A 298 8.75 10.66 -3.70
CA ILE A 298 7.87 10.92 -4.86
C ILE A 298 8.19 9.94 -6.00
N VAL A 299 9.48 9.71 -6.30
CA VAL A 299 9.92 8.72 -7.30
C VAL A 299 9.62 7.28 -6.84
N GLN A 300 9.76 6.98 -5.54
CA GLN A 300 9.42 5.67 -4.97
C GLN A 300 7.94 5.33 -5.15
N ARG A 301 7.04 6.32 -4.97
CA ARG A 301 5.59 6.19 -5.21
C ARG A 301 5.22 5.86 -6.65
N LEU A 302 6.13 5.98 -7.62
CA LEU A 302 5.93 5.50 -9.01
C LEU A 302 6.09 3.97 -9.14
N GLY A 303 6.39 3.26 -8.05
CA GLY A 303 6.53 1.80 -8.01
C GLY A 303 7.86 1.32 -8.57
N TYR A 304 8.97 1.94 -8.14
CA TYR A 304 10.34 1.53 -8.44
C TYR A 304 11.05 0.99 -7.17
N SER A 305 11.93 0.02 -7.35
CA SER A 305 12.78 -0.55 -6.28
C SER A 305 13.76 0.50 -5.74
N VAL A 306 14.18 0.36 -4.46
CA VAL A 306 15.06 1.29 -3.73
C VAL A 306 16.25 1.78 -4.57
N ILE A 307 17.04 0.86 -5.09
CA ILE A 307 18.23 1.13 -5.92
C ILE A 307 17.87 1.94 -7.17
N LYS A 308 16.76 1.60 -7.84
CA LYS A 308 16.29 2.31 -9.04
C LYS A 308 15.71 3.69 -8.71
N THR A 309 15.01 3.83 -7.59
CA THR A 309 14.46 5.10 -7.11
C THR A 309 15.55 6.15 -6.93
N ASN A 310 16.64 5.82 -6.23
CA ASN A 310 17.75 6.75 -6.01
C ASN A 310 18.43 7.15 -7.33
N LEU A 311 18.66 6.19 -8.24
CA LEU A 311 19.18 6.47 -9.59
C LEU A 311 18.26 7.38 -10.42
N TRP A 312 16.94 7.33 -10.20
CA TRP A 312 15.96 8.13 -10.96
C TRP A 312 15.78 9.56 -10.40
N THR A 313 16.36 9.92 -9.25
CA THR A 313 16.42 11.34 -8.81
C THR A 313 17.52 12.14 -9.53
N VAL A 314 18.51 11.44 -10.10
CA VAL A 314 19.71 12.04 -10.72
C VAL A 314 19.37 12.93 -11.91
N ALA A 315 18.51 12.45 -12.83
CA ALA A 315 18.19 13.18 -14.07
C ALA A 315 17.34 14.44 -13.85
N PRO A 316 16.26 14.44 -13.03
CA PRO A 316 15.55 15.66 -12.66
C PRO A 316 16.46 16.74 -12.06
N ASN A 317 17.33 16.36 -11.12
CA ASN A 317 18.26 17.29 -10.47
C ASN A 317 19.32 17.84 -11.44
N ALA A 318 19.87 17.00 -12.31
CA ALA A 318 20.84 17.43 -13.33
C ALA A 318 20.22 18.41 -14.35
N VAL A 319 18.97 18.20 -14.77
CA VAL A 319 18.24 19.17 -15.63
C VAL A 319 17.93 20.44 -14.85
N GLY A 320 17.55 20.34 -13.57
CA GLY A 320 17.33 21.49 -12.70
C GLY A 320 18.55 22.41 -12.62
N PHE A 321 19.76 21.85 -12.53
CA PHE A 321 21.01 22.63 -12.54
C PHE A 321 21.20 23.45 -13.82
N VAL A 322 20.93 22.85 -14.99
CA VAL A 322 21.06 23.53 -16.28
C VAL A 322 20.02 24.66 -16.42
N ILE A 323 18.76 24.41 -16.04
CA ILE A 323 17.70 25.43 -16.10
C ILE A 323 17.97 26.58 -15.13
N LEU A 324 18.47 26.30 -13.92
CA LEU A 324 18.89 27.31 -12.94
C LEU A 324 19.92 28.29 -13.54
N LEU A 325 20.96 27.78 -14.20
CA LEU A 325 21.99 28.62 -14.81
C LEU A 325 21.44 29.47 -15.96
N ILE A 326 20.61 28.89 -16.84
CA ILE A 326 19.97 29.61 -17.96
C ILE A 326 19.09 30.75 -17.43
N PHE A 327 18.28 30.50 -16.39
CA PHE A 327 17.44 31.54 -15.79
C PHE A 327 18.27 32.64 -15.11
N ALA A 328 19.38 32.29 -14.45
CA ALA A 328 20.23 33.26 -13.78
C ALA A 328 21.04 34.12 -14.77
N GLU A 329 21.60 33.53 -15.82
CA GLU A 329 22.29 34.24 -16.89
C GLU A 329 21.32 35.18 -17.63
N SER A 330 20.12 34.70 -17.97
CA SER A 330 19.08 35.52 -18.58
C SER A 330 18.65 36.68 -17.68
N SER A 331 18.49 36.45 -16.38
CA SER A 331 18.07 37.47 -15.41
C SER A 331 19.12 38.56 -15.21
N ASP A 332 20.41 38.20 -15.12
CA ASP A 332 21.49 39.19 -15.04
C ASP A 332 21.76 39.86 -16.41
N TYR A 333 21.50 39.21 -17.56
CA TYR A 333 21.60 39.82 -18.89
C TYR A 333 20.53 40.88 -19.17
N PHE A 334 19.25 40.58 -18.90
CA PHE A 334 18.15 41.54 -19.07
C PHE A 334 18.05 42.56 -17.91
N HIS A 335 18.78 42.34 -16.81
CA HIS A 335 18.67 43.06 -15.54
C HIS A 335 17.27 42.97 -14.88
N GLU A 336 16.43 42.04 -15.32
CA GLU A 336 15.10 41.78 -14.80
C GLU A 336 15.10 40.54 -13.90
N ARG A 337 14.50 40.63 -12.70
CA ARG A 337 14.46 39.52 -11.72
C ARG A 337 13.05 39.01 -11.42
N THR A 338 12.04 39.88 -11.52
CA THR A 338 10.64 39.55 -11.22
C THR A 338 10.10 38.42 -12.10
N PHE A 339 10.28 38.53 -13.42
CA PHE A 339 9.70 37.58 -14.38
C PHE A 339 10.39 36.21 -14.33
N HIS A 340 11.70 36.15 -14.11
CA HIS A 340 12.44 34.90 -13.97
C HIS A 340 12.07 34.14 -12.70
N VAL A 341 11.89 34.84 -11.57
CA VAL A 341 11.38 34.25 -10.31
C VAL A 341 9.94 33.75 -10.47
N PHE A 342 9.06 34.55 -11.07
CA PHE A 342 7.66 34.15 -11.28
C PHE A 342 7.54 32.95 -12.23
N THR A 343 8.26 32.96 -13.36
CA THR A 343 8.18 31.92 -14.39
C THR A 343 8.76 30.59 -13.89
N SER A 344 9.85 30.63 -13.12
CA SER A 344 10.42 29.41 -12.52
C SER A 344 9.48 28.79 -11.46
N LEU A 345 8.87 29.61 -10.60
CA LEU A 345 7.82 29.13 -9.67
C LEU A 345 6.60 28.56 -10.43
N ALA A 346 6.17 29.18 -11.53
CA ALA A 346 5.07 28.68 -12.36
C ALA A 346 5.38 27.31 -12.99
N ILE A 347 6.61 27.08 -13.46
CA ILE A 347 7.04 25.76 -13.98
C ILE A 347 6.96 24.70 -12.87
N SER A 348 7.43 25.02 -11.65
CA SER A 348 7.33 24.10 -10.51
C SER A 348 5.87 23.80 -10.13
N LEU A 349 5.00 24.81 -10.19
CA LEU A 349 3.56 24.66 -9.90
C LEU A 349 2.87 23.72 -10.90
N VAL A 350 3.18 23.82 -12.20
CA VAL A 350 2.66 22.91 -13.22
C VAL A 350 3.08 21.46 -12.93
N GLY A 351 4.34 21.23 -12.51
CA GLY A 351 4.80 19.91 -12.07
C GLY A 351 3.97 19.36 -10.89
N MET A 352 3.74 20.16 -9.86
CA MET A 352 2.94 19.75 -8.70
C MET A 352 1.47 19.49 -9.06
N ILE A 353 0.86 20.29 -9.94
CA ILE A 353 -0.51 20.07 -10.42
C ILE A 353 -0.63 18.74 -11.19
N ILE A 354 0.34 18.41 -12.04
CA ILE A 354 0.34 17.14 -12.79
C ILE A 354 0.42 15.93 -11.84
N LEU A 355 1.22 15.99 -10.77
CA LEU A 355 1.32 14.92 -9.76
C LEU A 355 0.04 14.74 -8.92
N ILE A 356 -0.82 15.76 -8.82
CA ILE A 356 -2.10 15.70 -8.11
C ILE A 356 -3.23 15.23 -9.04
N ALA A 357 -3.24 15.68 -10.29
CA ALA A 357 -4.33 15.44 -11.23
C ALA A 357 -4.29 14.06 -11.94
N VAL A 358 -3.21 13.29 -11.77
CA VAL A 358 -2.94 12.07 -12.58
C VAL A 358 -2.66 10.88 -11.67
N ASP A 359 -3.25 9.71 -12.00
CA ASP A 359 -2.84 8.44 -11.41
C ASP A 359 -1.38 8.12 -11.79
N VAL A 360 -0.50 8.30 -10.80
CA VAL A 360 0.95 8.16 -10.93
C VAL A 360 1.42 6.72 -11.17
N LEU A 361 0.63 5.71 -10.80
CA LEU A 361 0.98 4.29 -10.98
C LEU A 361 0.65 3.79 -12.39
N ASN A 362 -0.42 4.35 -12.98
CA ASN A 362 -0.83 4.07 -14.36
C ASN A 362 -0.08 4.95 -15.38
N ASN A 363 0.16 6.23 -15.07
CA ASN A 363 0.78 7.20 -16.00
C ASN A 363 2.22 7.57 -15.61
N ARG A 364 3.03 6.57 -15.23
CA ARG A 364 4.39 6.75 -14.65
C ARG A 364 5.31 7.68 -15.44
N GLY A 365 5.22 7.70 -16.77
CA GLY A 365 6.02 8.59 -17.61
C GLY A 365 5.67 10.07 -17.43
N VAL A 366 4.37 10.39 -17.32
CA VAL A 366 3.88 11.76 -17.09
C VAL A 366 4.21 12.21 -15.66
N ALA A 367 4.01 11.33 -14.68
CA ALA A 367 4.36 11.59 -13.29
C ALA A 367 5.89 11.77 -13.10
N TYR A 368 6.72 10.99 -13.80
CA TYR A 368 8.17 11.19 -13.78
C TYR A 368 8.58 12.50 -14.46
N PHE A 369 7.99 12.84 -15.63
CA PHE A 369 8.23 14.13 -16.30
C PHE A 369 7.92 15.32 -15.39
N ALA A 370 6.85 15.26 -14.58
CA ALA A 370 6.51 16.30 -13.62
C ALA A 370 7.61 16.56 -12.57
N THR A 371 8.44 15.57 -12.22
CA THR A 371 9.58 15.77 -11.32
C THR A 371 10.68 16.64 -11.92
N PHE A 372 10.86 16.61 -13.24
CA PHE A 372 11.78 17.52 -13.94
C PHE A 372 11.28 18.98 -13.86
N LEU A 373 9.97 19.20 -13.97
CA LEU A 373 9.38 20.54 -13.84
C LEU A 373 9.54 21.09 -12.41
N MET A 374 9.37 20.25 -11.38
CA MET A 374 9.66 20.62 -9.99
C MET A 374 11.13 21.01 -9.79
N ALA A 375 12.07 20.19 -10.26
CA ALA A 375 13.51 20.47 -10.12
C ALA A 375 13.96 21.71 -10.92
N ALA A 376 13.44 21.90 -12.13
CA ALA A 376 13.72 23.04 -12.99
C ALA A 376 13.20 24.38 -12.44
N GLY A 377 12.03 24.37 -11.81
CA GLY A 377 11.38 25.59 -11.32
C GLY A 377 11.78 26.02 -9.90
N SER A 378 12.01 25.07 -9.00
CA SER A 378 12.02 25.37 -7.56
C SER A 378 13.28 26.04 -7.01
N TYR A 379 14.45 25.86 -7.63
CA TYR A 379 15.74 26.33 -7.09
C TYR A 379 16.11 27.76 -7.50
N THR A 380 15.63 28.24 -8.64
CA THR A 380 15.94 29.57 -9.21
C THR A 380 15.63 30.77 -8.29
N PRO A 381 14.47 30.81 -7.59
CA PRO A 381 14.15 31.91 -6.69
C PRO A 381 15.19 32.14 -5.58
N SER A 382 15.77 31.06 -5.03
CA SER A 382 16.79 31.11 -3.96
C SER A 382 18.03 31.92 -4.33
N CYS A 383 18.39 31.93 -5.61
CA CYS A 383 19.56 32.67 -6.09
C CYS A 383 19.21 34.14 -6.38
N LEU A 384 18.10 34.35 -7.09
CA LEU A 384 17.71 35.67 -7.59
C LEU A 384 17.21 36.59 -6.48
N ILE A 385 16.39 36.10 -5.54
CA ILE A 385 15.88 36.90 -4.40
C ILE A 385 17.03 37.36 -3.50
N GLN A 386 17.96 36.46 -3.16
CA GLN A 386 19.10 36.79 -2.27
C GLN A 386 20.07 37.78 -2.92
N SER A 387 20.23 37.72 -4.25
CA SER A 387 21.01 38.69 -5.03
C SER A 387 20.29 40.02 -5.23
N TRP A 388 18.94 40.03 -5.17
CA TRP A 388 18.14 41.24 -5.39
C TRP A 388 18.12 42.16 -4.16
N HIS A 389 17.87 41.65 -2.96
CA HIS A 389 17.90 42.50 -1.77
C HIS A 389 19.32 43.01 -1.46
N ASN A 390 20.35 42.20 -1.70
CA ASN A 390 21.76 42.61 -1.53
C ASN A 390 22.18 43.72 -2.50
N ASN A 391 21.70 43.70 -3.75
CA ASN A 391 21.94 44.79 -4.70
C ASN A 391 21.23 46.10 -4.31
N ASN A 392 20.12 46.01 -3.56
CA ASN A 392 19.38 47.16 -3.10
C ASN A 392 19.93 47.77 -1.78
N ASN A 393 20.91 47.12 -1.14
CA ASN A 393 21.50 47.55 0.13
C ASN A 393 22.95 48.02 -0.05
N LEU A 394 23.26 49.24 0.42
CA LEU A 394 24.54 49.94 0.23
C LEU A 394 25.50 49.80 1.43
N ASN A 395 25.07 49.23 2.55
CA ASN A 395 25.85 49.16 3.78
C ASN A 395 26.26 47.70 4.11
N GLU A 396 27.54 47.44 4.34
CA GLU A 396 28.07 46.10 4.59
C GLU A 396 27.46 45.42 5.83
N ASN A 397 27.41 46.13 6.96
CA ASN A 397 26.83 45.66 8.22
C ASN A 397 25.35 45.27 8.06
N SER A 398 24.61 46.07 7.28
CA SER A 398 23.20 45.90 6.95
C SER A 398 22.97 44.73 5.98
N ARG A 399 23.86 44.51 5.00
CA ARG A 399 23.82 43.33 4.11
C ARG A 399 24.00 42.02 4.87
N ALA A 400 24.94 41.96 5.82
CA ALA A 400 25.16 40.76 6.65
C ALA A 400 23.90 40.41 7.47
N ALA A 401 23.35 41.38 8.21
CA ALA A 401 22.15 41.18 9.02
C ALA A 401 20.91 40.82 8.17
N THR A 402 20.72 41.51 7.04
CA THR A 402 19.57 41.29 6.16
C THR A 402 19.66 39.93 5.45
N THR A 403 20.84 39.52 4.98
CA THR A 403 21.04 38.19 4.38
C THR A 403 20.81 37.09 5.42
N GLY A 404 21.40 37.21 6.62
CA GLY A 404 21.22 36.21 7.68
C GLY A 404 19.77 35.99 8.09
N LEU A 405 18.97 37.06 8.25
CA LEU A 405 17.55 36.90 8.55
C LEU A 405 16.76 36.34 7.35
N LEU A 406 16.97 36.85 6.14
CA LEU A 406 16.14 36.46 4.98
C LEU A 406 16.45 35.04 4.48
N VAL A 407 17.67 34.53 4.67
CA VAL A 407 17.95 33.09 4.49
C VAL A 407 17.28 32.28 5.61
N GLY A 408 17.42 32.68 6.88
CA GLY A 408 16.81 31.97 8.01
C GLY A 408 15.28 31.86 7.90
N MET A 409 14.63 32.93 7.46
CA MET A 409 13.19 32.93 7.14
C MET A 409 12.84 32.00 5.98
N GLY A 410 13.72 31.87 4.98
CA GLY A 410 13.55 30.90 3.90
C GLY A 410 13.78 29.46 4.35
N ASN A 411 14.67 29.23 5.31
CA ASN A 411 14.87 27.90 5.90
C ASN A 411 13.62 27.44 6.69
N PHE A 412 12.83 28.34 7.29
CA PHE A 412 11.53 27.96 7.88
C PHE A 412 10.49 27.46 6.85
N ALA A 413 10.66 27.69 5.55
CA ALA A 413 9.81 27.06 4.53
C ALA A 413 9.90 25.51 4.54
N GLY A 414 10.99 24.96 5.09
CA GLY A 414 11.14 23.53 5.33
C GLY A 414 10.21 22.98 6.42
N ILE A 415 9.82 23.79 7.41
CA ILE A 415 8.80 23.43 8.42
C ILE A 415 7.45 23.24 7.74
N MET A 416 7.05 24.18 6.87
CA MET A 416 5.81 24.09 6.08
C MET A 416 5.81 22.86 5.18
N SER A 417 6.91 22.64 4.44
CA SER A 417 7.08 21.47 3.57
C SER A 417 6.95 20.15 4.33
N ALA A 418 7.63 20.01 5.46
CA ALA A 418 7.57 18.79 6.30
C ALA A 418 6.20 18.59 6.96
N ALA A 419 5.45 19.65 7.25
CA ALA A 419 4.09 19.56 7.75
C ALA A 419 3.10 19.05 6.69
N THR A 420 3.24 19.45 5.42
CA THR A 420 2.36 19.02 4.32
C THR A 420 2.52 17.53 3.95
N PHE A 421 3.67 16.92 4.22
CA PHE A 421 3.95 15.51 3.89
C PHE A 421 3.78 14.56 5.10
N ARG A 422 2.77 14.82 5.94
CA ARG A 422 2.32 13.88 6.98
C ARG A 422 1.35 12.85 6.41
N THR A 423 1.39 11.63 6.93
CA THR A 423 0.34 10.64 6.72
C THR A 423 -0.73 10.83 7.79
N ASP A 424 -1.82 11.49 7.39
CA ASP A 424 -3.00 11.67 8.22
C ASP A 424 -4.00 10.53 7.95
N GLY A 425 -4.61 10.00 9.02
CA GLY A 425 -5.50 8.84 8.92
C GLY A 425 -6.92 9.21 8.50
N CYS A 426 -7.28 8.95 7.24
CA CYS A 426 -8.57 9.29 6.66
C CYS A 426 -9.76 8.45 7.17
N ILE A 427 -9.50 7.27 7.73
CA ILE A 427 -10.51 6.30 8.19
C ILE A 427 -9.96 5.41 9.30
N THR A 428 -10.81 5.04 10.26
CA THR A 428 -10.50 4.04 11.31
C THR A 428 -10.96 2.64 10.90
N SER A 429 -10.44 1.59 11.52
CA SER A 429 -10.90 0.22 11.26
C SER A 429 -12.29 -0.04 11.84
N VAL A 430 -12.65 0.61 12.94
CA VAL A 430 -14.03 0.63 13.44
C VAL A 430 -15.00 1.21 12.39
N GLU A 431 -14.63 2.30 11.70
CA GLU A 431 -15.45 2.87 10.61
C GLU A 431 -15.47 1.98 9.36
N LEU A 432 -14.36 1.35 9.00
CA LEU A 432 -14.30 0.40 7.87
C LEU A 432 -15.18 -0.84 8.14
N VAL A 433 -15.16 -1.37 9.36
CA VAL A 433 -16.05 -2.45 9.82
C VAL A 433 -17.52 -2.02 9.79
N ALA A 434 -17.86 -0.82 10.27
CA ALA A 434 -19.24 -0.33 10.24
C ALA A 434 -19.78 -0.21 8.80
N ARG A 435 -18.95 0.20 7.83
CA ARG A 435 -19.30 0.22 6.40
C ARG A 435 -19.55 -1.18 5.85
N CYS A 436 -18.69 -2.15 6.18
CA CYS A 436 -18.91 -3.56 5.84
C CYS A 436 -20.23 -4.09 6.43
N LEU A 437 -20.49 -3.85 7.72
CA LEU A 437 -21.72 -4.26 8.39
C LEU A 437 -22.96 -3.59 7.78
N ARG A 438 -22.88 -2.31 7.35
CA ARG A 438 -23.98 -1.66 6.61
C ARG A 438 -24.33 -2.43 5.35
N ARG A 439 -23.34 -2.74 4.51
CA ARG A 439 -23.56 -3.48 3.26
C ARG A 439 -24.14 -4.87 3.53
N ILE A 440 -23.67 -5.57 4.56
CA ILE A 440 -24.23 -6.87 4.99
C ILE A 440 -25.68 -6.72 5.42
N SER A 441 -26.01 -5.71 6.22
CA SER A 441 -27.37 -5.50 6.68
C SER A 441 -28.32 -5.14 5.53
N THR A 442 -27.93 -4.17 4.69
CA THR A 442 -28.73 -3.70 3.55
C THR A 442 -28.93 -4.79 2.49
N TYR A 443 -27.93 -5.62 2.20
CA TYR A 443 -27.97 -6.57 1.08
C TYR A 443 -28.02 -8.05 1.52
N ASP A 444 -27.14 -8.50 2.41
CA ASP A 444 -27.13 -9.89 2.87
C ASP A 444 -28.36 -10.24 3.72
N CYS A 445 -28.84 -9.27 4.52
CA CYS A 445 -29.91 -9.45 5.49
C CYS A 445 -31.28 -8.89 5.04
N ARG A 446 -31.31 -7.88 4.16
CA ARG A 446 -32.55 -7.20 3.75
C ARG A 446 -32.83 -7.27 2.25
N ASN A 447 -32.44 -6.25 1.48
CA ASN A 447 -32.99 -5.96 0.16
C ASN A 447 -32.86 -7.12 -0.84
N THR A 448 -31.72 -7.82 -0.81
CA THR A 448 -31.43 -8.96 -1.69
C THR A 448 -31.30 -10.29 -0.94
N ALA A 449 -31.36 -10.25 0.40
CA ALA A 449 -31.36 -11.39 1.32
C ALA A 449 -30.32 -12.49 1.01
N LEU A 450 -29.13 -12.08 0.53
CA LEU A 450 -28.12 -12.96 -0.10
C LEU A 450 -27.57 -14.07 0.82
N ASN A 451 -27.76 -13.96 2.14
CA ASN A 451 -27.51 -15.03 3.12
C ASN A 451 -26.08 -15.62 3.08
N SER A 452 -25.10 -14.80 2.71
CA SER A 452 -23.71 -15.20 2.52
C SER A 452 -22.92 -15.26 3.83
N ILE A 453 -23.26 -14.44 4.83
CA ILE A 453 -22.65 -14.40 6.16
C ILE A 453 -23.73 -14.68 7.23
N PRO A 454 -24.18 -15.94 7.40
CA PRO A 454 -25.22 -16.29 8.37
C PRO A 454 -24.81 -16.04 9.83
N ILE A 455 -23.51 -16.02 10.14
CA ILE A 455 -22.98 -15.88 11.50
C ILE A 455 -21.95 -14.74 11.54
N LEU A 456 -22.26 -13.66 12.24
CA LEU A 456 -21.34 -12.53 12.45
C LEU A 456 -20.45 -12.74 13.68
N ASN A 457 -19.26 -12.14 13.66
CA ASN A 457 -18.35 -12.12 14.81
C ASN A 457 -18.79 -11.04 15.80
N ASN A 458 -19.28 -11.43 16.98
CA ASN A 458 -19.68 -10.47 18.01
C ASN A 458 -18.50 -9.61 18.54
N ALA A 459 -17.25 -10.10 18.42
CA ALA A 459 -16.04 -9.38 18.81
C ALA A 459 -15.44 -8.49 17.68
N ILE A 460 -16.13 -8.36 16.54
CA ILE A 460 -15.65 -7.63 15.35
C ILE A 460 -15.18 -6.20 15.67
N PHE A 461 -15.90 -5.48 16.52
CA PHE A 461 -15.54 -4.12 16.93
C PHE A 461 -14.41 -4.07 17.97
N GLU A 462 -14.22 -5.12 18.78
CA GLU A 462 -13.08 -5.23 19.69
C GLU A 462 -11.78 -5.55 18.93
N GLU A 463 -11.85 -6.42 17.92
CA GLU A 463 -10.76 -6.64 16.95
C GLU A 463 -10.40 -5.33 16.20
N ALA A 464 -11.41 -4.61 15.71
CA ALA A 464 -11.21 -3.33 15.01
C ALA A 464 -10.60 -2.24 15.91
N ALA A 465 -11.15 -2.07 17.12
CA ALA A 465 -10.69 -1.11 18.10
C ALA A 465 -9.24 -1.33 18.52
N ARG A 466 -8.83 -2.60 18.74
CA ARG A 466 -7.44 -2.95 19.07
C ARG A 466 -6.47 -2.63 17.92
N SER A 467 -6.91 -2.75 16.66
CA SER A 467 -6.15 -2.26 15.49
C SER A 467 -6.01 -0.73 15.51
N ASP A 468 -7.09 0.01 15.77
CA ASP A 468 -7.06 1.48 15.85
C ASP A 468 -6.22 2.00 17.02
N ASP A 469 -6.25 1.35 18.18
CA ASP A 469 -5.39 1.68 19.34
C ASP A 469 -3.93 1.33 19.07
N ARG A 470 -3.65 0.19 18.43
CA ARG A 470 -2.30 -0.18 18.01
C ARG A 470 -1.71 0.87 17.07
N ARG A 471 -2.46 1.32 16.06
CA ARG A 471 -2.04 2.41 15.15
C ARG A 471 -1.86 3.74 15.90
N ALA A 472 -2.77 4.10 16.80
CA ALA A 472 -2.64 5.30 17.63
C ALA A 472 -1.38 5.29 18.53
N SER A 473 -1.01 4.14 19.09
CA SER A 473 0.21 3.96 19.92
C SER A 473 1.54 4.02 19.13
N GLY A 474 1.48 4.27 17.82
CA GLY A 474 2.62 4.20 16.91
C GLY A 474 3.19 2.78 16.82
N GLY A 475 2.37 1.74 16.94
CA GLY A 475 2.78 0.38 16.65
C GLY A 475 3.03 0.20 15.14
N PRO A 476 4.02 -0.62 14.72
CA PRO A 476 4.28 -0.86 13.31
C PRO A 476 3.06 -1.52 12.65
N VAL A 477 2.66 -0.95 11.51
CA VAL A 477 1.50 -1.38 10.72
C VAL A 477 1.78 -2.78 10.16
N ARG A 478 0.98 -3.76 10.60
CA ARG A 478 1.06 -5.14 10.14
C ARG A 478 0.49 -5.30 8.72
N PRO A 479 0.83 -6.38 7.97
CA PRO A 479 0.49 -6.49 6.54
C PRO A 479 -1.01 -6.42 6.20
N LEU A 480 -1.89 -6.77 7.14
CA LEU A 480 -3.35 -6.70 7.02
C LEU A 480 -3.98 -5.88 8.17
N GLU A 481 -3.23 -4.92 8.75
CA GLU A 481 -3.61 -4.17 9.95
C GLU A 481 -5.00 -3.53 9.85
N GLY A 482 -5.99 -4.17 10.47
CA GLY A 482 -7.35 -3.69 10.55
C GLY A 482 -8.18 -3.85 9.26
N ILE A 483 -7.84 -4.83 8.42
CA ILE A 483 -8.53 -5.17 7.18
C ILE A 483 -9.63 -6.24 7.44
N PRO A 484 -10.92 -5.98 7.14
CA PRO A 484 -12.00 -6.96 7.35
C PRO A 484 -11.96 -8.14 6.37
N TYR A 485 -12.16 -9.36 6.85
CA TYR A 485 -12.23 -10.60 6.05
C TYR A 485 -13.34 -11.56 6.50
N THR A 486 -13.73 -12.51 5.65
CA THR A 486 -14.64 -13.63 5.98
C THR A 486 -13.97 -14.99 5.86
N VAL A 487 -14.51 -16.01 6.54
CA VAL A 487 -14.09 -17.41 6.40
C VAL A 487 -15.29 -18.31 6.15
N LYS A 488 -15.09 -19.45 5.48
CA LYS A 488 -16.12 -20.49 5.31
C LYS A 488 -16.48 -21.17 6.64
N ASP A 489 -17.71 -21.67 6.77
CA ASP A 489 -18.21 -22.36 7.98
C ASP A 489 -17.44 -23.66 8.35
N SER A 490 -16.44 -24.05 7.55
CA SER A 490 -15.50 -25.15 7.76
C SER A 490 -14.23 -24.79 8.57
N TYR A 491 -13.88 -23.52 8.77
CA TYR A 491 -12.63 -23.11 9.46
C TYR A 491 -12.80 -23.02 10.99
N LYS A 492 -11.96 -23.69 11.79
CA LYS A 492 -11.91 -23.43 13.24
C LYS A 492 -11.60 -21.96 13.49
N VAL A 493 -12.43 -21.32 14.32
CA VAL A 493 -12.29 -19.92 14.76
C VAL A 493 -12.57 -19.88 16.25
N LYS A 494 -11.57 -19.51 17.04
CA LYS A 494 -11.61 -19.57 18.50
C LYS A 494 -12.81 -18.81 19.08
N GLY A 495 -13.64 -19.51 19.85
CA GLY A 495 -14.85 -18.97 20.48
C GLY A 495 -16.07 -18.87 19.56
N MET A 496 -15.97 -19.28 18.29
CA MET A 496 -17.11 -19.40 17.37
C MET A 496 -17.40 -20.87 17.05
N VAL A 497 -18.67 -21.15 16.73
CA VAL A 497 -19.13 -22.44 16.23
C VAL A 497 -18.37 -22.87 14.97
N ALA A 498 -18.20 -24.17 14.78
CA ALA A 498 -17.58 -24.81 13.62
C ALA A 498 -18.54 -25.82 12.95
N ALA A 499 -19.75 -25.38 12.56
CA ALA A 499 -20.80 -26.30 12.14
C ALA A 499 -20.62 -26.94 10.76
N ALA A 500 -19.75 -26.39 9.89
CA ALA A 500 -19.64 -26.78 8.47
C ALA A 500 -21.01 -26.88 7.76
N GLY A 501 -21.95 -25.99 8.08
CA GLY A 501 -23.33 -26.03 7.55
C GLY A 501 -24.17 -27.24 7.98
N SER A 502 -23.71 -28.08 8.92
CA SER A 502 -24.38 -29.31 9.36
C SER A 502 -25.24 -29.12 10.61
N PRO A 503 -26.45 -29.71 10.68
CA PRO A 503 -27.24 -29.78 11.91
C PRO A 503 -26.54 -30.49 13.09
N ALA A 504 -25.70 -31.50 12.82
CA ALA A 504 -24.99 -32.26 13.87
C ALA A 504 -23.95 -31.44 14.63
N PHE A 505 -23.34 -30.44 14.00
CA PHE A 505 -22.22 -29.65 14.56
C PHE A 505 -22.61 -28.21 14.93
N LYS A 506 -23.92 -27.93 15.00
CA LYS A 506 -24.49 -26.59 15.25
C LYS A 506 -24.07 -25.94 16.57
N ASP A 507 -23.66 -26.74 17.55
CA ASP A 507 -23.26 -26.31 18.90
C ASP A 507 -21.74 -26.51 19.15
N LEU A 508 -20.98 -27.03 18.18
CA LEU A 508 -19.57 -27.36 18.31
C LEU A 508 -18.70 -26.09 18.26
N ILE A 509 -18.20 -25.60 19.41
CA ILE A 509 -17.41 -24.36 19.50
C ILE A 509 -15.91 -24.62 19.36
N SER A 510 -15.23 -23.86 18.48
CA SER A 510 -13.78 -24.00 18.27
C SER A 510 -12.98 -23.52 19.48
N ASN A 511 -12.07 -24.37 19.97
CA ASN A 511 -11.12 -24.08 21.04
C ASN A 511 -9.92 -23.21 20.59
N GLU A 512 -9.61 -23.23 19.30
CA GLU A 512 -8.49 -22.53 18.65
C GLU A 512 -8.88 -21.96 17.28
N ASP A 513 -7.98 -21.18 16.67
CA ASP A 513 -8.06 -20.75 15.28
C ASP A 513 -7.35 -21.76 14.37
N ALA A 514 -7.89 -22.00 13.17
CA ALA A 514 -7.18 -22.71 12.10
C ALA A 514 -5.89 -21.95 11.71
N PHE A 515 -4.87 -22.65 11.20
CA PHE A 515 -3.54 -22.06 11.01
C PHE A 515 -3.57 -20.73 10.22
N ILE A 516 -4.28 -20.71 9.09
CA ILE A 516 -4.40 -19.50 8.26
C ILE A 516 -5.24 -18.39 8.92
N VAL A 517 -6.23 -18.73 9.75
CA VAL A 517 -7.00 -17.76 10.55
C VAL A 517 -6.09 -17.09 11.58
N ALA A 518 -5.26 -17.88 12.27
CA ALA A 518 -4.25 -17.37 13.19
C ALA A 518 -3.25 -16.44 12.48
N LYS A 519 -2.72 -16.82 11.30
CA LYS A 519 -1.80 -15.98 10.53
C LYS A 519 -2.42 -14.65 10.07
N ILE A 520 -3.70 -14.64 9.71
CA ILE A 520 -4.41 -13.38 9.37
C ILE A 520 -4.61 -12.50 10.61
N ARG A 521 -5.02 -13.06 11.76
CA ARG A 521 -5.15 -12.31 13.03
C ARG A 521 -3.80 -11.79 13.55
N GLU A 522 -2.74 -12.58 13.42
CA GLU A 522 -1.35 -12.16 13.67
C GLU A 522 -0.97 -10.96 12.78
N ALA A 523 -1.29 -11.01 11.48
CA ALA A 523 -1.08 -9.92 10.52
C ALA A 523 -2.09 -8.75 10.65
N GLY A 524 -3.08 -8.86 11.54
CA GLY A 524 -4.00 -7.80 11.94
C GLY A 524 -5.34 -7.75 11.22
N GLY A 525 -5.69 -8.75 10.39
CA GLY A 525 -7.01 -8.83 9.78
C GLY A 525 -8.12 -9.02 10.83
N ILE A 526 -9.27 -8.40 10.59
CA ILE A 526 -10.46 -8.44 11.46
C ILE A 526 -11.48 -9.42 10.89
N LEU A 527 -11.90 -10.41 11.67
CA LEU A 527 -12.90 -11.37 11.20
C LEU A 527 -14.30 -10.75 11.25
N VAL A 528 -14.96 -10.68 10.10
CA VAL A 528 -16.35 -10.20 9.98
C VAL A 528 -17.36 -11.26 10.44
N GLY A 529 -17.16 -12.51 10.01
CA GLY A 529 -18.08 -13.61 10.27
C GLY A 529 -17.77 -14.87 9.46
N ARG A 530 -18.58 -15.91 9.68
CA ARG A 530 -18.51 -17.21 8.98
C ARG A 530 -19.52 -17.21 7.83
N THR A 531 -19.09 -17.77 6.69
CA THR A 531 -19.82 -17.72 5.42
C THR A 531 -20.46 -19.04 5.05
N ASN A 532 -21.62 -18.95 4.39
CA ASN A 532 -22.54 -20.05 4.13
C ASN A 532 -21.95 -21.16 3.26
N MET A 533 -22.43 -22.39 3.51
CA MET A 533 -22.06 -23.62 2.81
C MET A 533 -23.10 -24.74 3.04
N PRO A 534 -23.25 -25.69 2.11
CA PRO A 534 -23.96 -26.95 2.35
C PRO A 534 -23.27 -27.77 3.43
N ALA A 535 -24.04 -28.67 4.06
CA ALA A 535 -23.57 -29.55 5.13
C ALA A 535 -22.28 -30.30 4.74
N VAL A 536 -21.30 -30.25 5.66
CA VAL A 536 -19.99 -30.92 5.61
C VAL A 536 -19.23 -30.72 4.29
N ALA A 537 -19.47 -29.59 3.61
CA ALA A 537 -18.96 -29.24 2.28
C ALA A 537 -19.33 -30.22 1.14
N CYS A 538 -20.15 -31.24 1.41
CA CYS A 538 -20.48 -32.34 0.50
C CYS A 538 -21.56 -31.94 -0.54
N GLY A 539 -21.29 -30.89 -1.30
CA GLY A 539 -22.22 -30.37 -2.31
C GLY A 539 -21.78 -29.01 -2.86
N GLY A 540 -22.73 -28.25 -3.39
CA GLY A 540 -22.52 -26.89 -3.84
C GLY A 540 -23.58 -25.91 -3.39
N MET A 541 -24.82 -26.12 -3.82
CA MET A 541 -25.93 -25.16 -3.62
C MET A 541 -27.14 -25.75 -2.91
N GLN A 542 -27.05 -27.00 -2.45
CA GLN A 542 -27.99 -27.56 -1.47
C GLN A 542 -27.96 -26.72 -0.18
N ARG A 543 -29.07 -26.70 0.56
CA ARG A 543 -29.14 -25.95 1.82
C ARG A 543 -28.51 -26.72 2.97
N GLY A 544 -27.64 -26.06 3.71
CA GLY A 544 -27.20 -26.48 5.04
C GLY A 544 -28.18 -25.99 6.12
N ILE A 545 -27.79 -26.15 7.39
CA ILE A 545 -28.54 -25.62 8.55
C ILE A 545 -28.79 -24.09 8.44
N TRP A 546 -27.87 -23.37 7.79
CA TRP A 546 -27.92 -21.93 7.53
C TRP A 546 -28.61 -21.55 6.21
N GLY A 547 -29.27 -22.49 5.52
CA GLY A 547 -29.76 -22.29 4.16
C GLY A 547 -28.64 -22.39 3.11
N ARG A 548 -28.70 -21.54 2.08
CA ARG A 548 -27.65 -21.34 1.06
C ARG A 548 -27.45 -19.84 0.80
N ALA A 549 -26.38 -19.45 0.12
CA ALA A 549 -26.18 -18.08 -0.35
C ALA A 549 -26.69 -17.88 -1.80
N GLU A 550 -27.26 -16.71 -2.11
CA GLU A 550 -27.82 -16.37 -3.43
C GLU A 550 -26.88 -15.49 -4.28
N ASN A 551 -27.10 -15.43 -5.60
CA ASN A 551 -26.18 -14.77 -6.54
C ASN A 551 -26.39 -13.24 -6.59
N PRO A 552 -25.35 -12.41 -6.37
CA PRO A 552 -25.45 -10.95 -6.38
C PRO A 552 -25.41 -10.33 -7.79
N TYR A 553 -25.16 -11.13 -8.85
CA TYR A 553 -25.15 -10.69 -10.24
C TYR A 553 -26.50 -10.87 -10.94
N ASN A 554 -27.13 -12.04 -10.81
CA ASN A 554 -28.50 -12.29 -11.24
C ASN A 554 -29.13 -13.39 -10.34
N PRO A 555 -30.22 -13.11 -9.60
CA PRO A 555 -30.86 -14.07 -8.70
C PRO A 555 -31.58 -15.23 -9.40
N GLU A 556 -31.75 -15.20 -10.73
CA GLU A 556 -32.28 -16.33 -11.51
C GLU A 556 -31.28 -17.49 -11.65
N TYR A 557 -30.02 -17.28 -11.26
CA TYR A 557 -28.91 -18.24 -11.43
C TYR A 557 -28.14 -18.48 -10.13
N LEU A 558 -27.51 -19.67 -10.02
CA LEU A 558 -26.82 -20.08 -8.81
C LEU A 558 -25.52 -19.30 -8.57
N ALA A 559 -25.19 -19.04 -7.30
CA ALA A 559 -23.93 -18.44 -6.89
C ALA A 559 -22.71 -19.38 -7.03
N ALA A 560 -22.91 -20.66 -7.35
CA ALA A 560 -21.88 -21.64 -7.67
C ALA A 560 -22.49 -22.85 -8.43
N GLY A 561 -21.65 -23.75 -8.92
CA GLY A 561 -22.06 -25.05 -9.48
C GLY A 561 -22.75 -25.92 -8.43
N PHE A 562 -23.87 -26.54 -8.80
CA PHE A 562 -24.81 -27.11 -7.83
C PHE A 562 -24.25 -28.30 -7.02
N ALA A 563 -23.41 -29.14 -7.63
CA ALA A 563 -22.89 -30.35 -7.01
C ALA A 563 -21.51 -30.18 -6.35
N SER A 564 -20.69 -29.22 -6.78
CA SER A 564 -19.51 -28.77 -6.02
C SER A 564 -19.29 -27.27 -6.18
N GLY A 565 -19.70 -26.56 -5.15
CA GLY A 565 -19.72 -25.10 -5.06
C GLY A 565 -19.75 -24.63 -3.60
N SER A 566 -19.31 -25.46 -2.65
CA SER A 566 -19.67 -25.30 -1.24
C SER A 566 -19.09 -24.08 -0.54
N SER A 567 -18.20 -23.30 -1.16
CA SER A 567 -17.79 -21.99 -0.63
C SER A 567 -18.69 -20.84 -1.12
N ASN A 568 -19.99 -21.12 -1.36
CA ASN A 568 -20.93 -20.19 -1.98
C ASN A 568 -21.00 -18.84 -1.23
N GLY A 569 -21.15 -18.84 0.09
CA GLY A 569 -21.17 -17.60 0.89
C GLY A 569 -19.86 -16.81 0.81
N SER A 570 -18.71 -17.49 0.74
CA SER A 570 -17.40 -16.82 0.59
C SER A 570 -17.25 -16.12 -0.77
N GLY A 571 -17.80 -16.72 -1.83
CA GLY A 571 -17.88 -16.08 -3.16
C GLY A 571 -18.78 -14.84 -3.14
N VAL A 572 -20.01 -15.01 -2.68
CA VAL A 572 -21.01 -13.93 -2.62
C VAL A 572 -20.52 -12.76 -1.74
N SER A 573 -20.04 -13.04 -0.52
CA SER A 573 -19.59 -12.00 0.42
C SER A 573 -18.43 -11.17 -0.11
N THR A 574 -17.51 -11.82 -0.83
CA THR A 574 -16.33 -11.16 -1.39
C THR A 574 -16.70 -10.30 -2.60
N ALA A 575 -17.61 -10.77 -3.47
CA ALA A 575 -18.04 -10.02 -4.64
C ALA A 575 -18.96 -8.85 -4.29
N ALA A 576 -19.89 -9.04 -3.35
CA ALA A 576 -20.75 -7.99 -2.79
C ALA A 576 -19.98 -6.97 -1.90
N SER A 577 -18.68 -7.17 -1.70
CA SER A 577 -17.79 -6.30 -0.90
C SER A 577 -18.24 -6.14 0.55
N PHE A 578 -18.73 -7.23 1.15
CA PHE A 578 -19.02 -7.33 2.58
C PHE A 578 -17.75 -7.46 3.43
N ALA A 579 -16.64 -7.85 2.79
CA ALA A 579 -15.30 -7.83 3.38
C ALA A 579 -14.25 -7.57 2.27
N SER A 580 -13.01 -7.28 2.65
CA SER A 580 -11.93 -7.04 1.70
C SER A 580 -11.56 -8.31 0.92
N PHE A 581 -11.54 -9.47 1.58
CA PHE A 581 -11.35 -10.79 0.99
C PHE A 581 -12.10 -11.87 1.78
N GLY A 582 -12.16 -13.10 1.26
CA GLY A 582 -12.77 -14.24 1.92
C GLY A 582 -11.91 -15.51 1.80
N LEU A 583 -12.09 -16.46 2.71
CA LEU A 583 -11.49 -17.80 2.63
C LEU A 583 -12.55 -18.88 2.35
N GLY A 584 -12.45 -19.51 1.18
CA GLY A 584 -13.16 -20.72 0.80
C GLY A 584 -12.31 -21.99 0.99
N GLY A 585 -12.75 -23.10 0.42
CA GLY A 585 -12.01 -24.37 0.40
C GLY A 585 -12.53 -25.31 -0.68
N GLU A 586 -11.66 -26.13 -1.27
CA GLU A 586 -11.98 -26.94 -2.45
C GLU A 586 -11.54 -28.40 -2.35
N THR A 587 -12.52 -29.30 -2.47
CA THR A 587 -12.34 -30.77 -2.61
C THR A 587 -12.49 -31.24 -4.07
N VAL A 588 -13.26 -30.51 -4.88
CA VAL A 588 -13.51 -30.80 -6.32
C VAL A 588 -13.45 -29.50 -7.13
N SER A 589 -14.44 -28.63 -6.97
CA SER A 589 -14.55 -27.30 -7.60
C SER A 589 -15.12 -26.21 -6.68
N SER A 590 -15.25 -26.52 -5.39
CA SER A 590 -15.93 -25.71 -4.38
C SER A 590 -15.24 -24.38 -4.03
N GLY A 591 -14.10 -24.02 -4.64
CA GLY A 591 -13.51 -22.69 -4.60
C GLY A 591 -13.60 -21.99 -5.95
N ARG A 592 -13.11 -22.64 -7.02
CA ARG A 592 -13.15 -22.13 -8.40
C ARG A 592 -14.57 -21.82 -8.88
N SER A 593 -15.55 -22.64 -8.51
CA SER A 593 -16.93 -22.49 -8.99
C SER A 593 -17.67 -21.30 -8.36
N PRO A 594 -17.67 -21.10 -7.02
CA PRO A 594 -18.13 -19.84 -6.43
C PRO A 594 -17.40 -18.62 -6.98
N ALA A 595 -16.08 -18.70 -7.17
CA ALA A 595 -15.31 -17.58 -7.71
C ALA A 595 -15.71 -17.22 -9.14
N SER A 596 -15.98 -18.23 -9.98
CA SER A 596 -16.45 -18.06 -11.36
C SER A 596 -17.75 -17.27 -11.43
N ASN A 597 -18.79 -17.74 -10.73
CA ASN A 597 -20.13 -17.15 -10.78
C ASN A 597 -20.23 -15.78 -10.07
N ASN A 598 -19.13 -15.30 -9.47
CA ASN A 598 -19.06 -14.05 -8.70
C ASN A 598 -17.95 -13.09 -9.19
N ALA A 599 -17.33 -13.36 -10.35
CA ALA A 599 -16.22 -12.58 -10.94
C ALA A 599 -15.02 -12.37 -9.99
N LEU A 600 -14.61 -13.39 -9.26
CA LEU A 600 -13.50 -13.32 -8.31
C LEU A 600 -12.22 -13.95 -8.81
N VAL A 601 -11.11 -13.49 -8.27
CA VAL A 601 -9.84 -14.22 -8.32
C VAL A 601 -9.85 -15.30 -7.24
N ALA A 602 -9.53 -16.53 -7.64
CA ALA A 602 -9.35 -17.65 -6.73
C ALA A 602 -8.05 -18.40 -7.06
N TYR A 603 -7.32 -18.79 -6.01
CA TYR A 603 -6.10 -19.59 -6.13
C TYR A 603 -6.32 -20.92 -5.41
N THR A 604 -6.18 -22.03 -6.14
CA THR A 604 -6.15 -23.37 -5.56
C THR A 604 -4.71 -23.86 -5.57
N PRO A 605 -4.10 -24.10 -4.41
CA PRO A 605 -2.68 -24.39 -4.32
C PRO A 605 -2.32 -25.80 -4.80
N SER A 606 -1.03 -25.99 -5.08
CA SER A 606 -0.38 -27.31 -4.99
C SER A 606 -0.49 -27.87 -3.57
N ARG A 607 -0.33 -29.19 -3.42
CA ARG A 607 -0.28 -29.85 -2.11
C ARG A 607 0.75 -29.16 -1.21
N ASN A 608 0.49 -29.05 0.10
CA ASN A 608 1.38 -28.43 1.09
C ASN A 608 1.71 -26.92 0.91
N PHE A 609 1.32 -26.24 -0.17
CA PHE A 609 1.69 -24.81 -0.33
C PHE A 609 0.95 -23.87 0.65
N LEU A 610 -0.27 -24.24 1.06
CA LEU A 610 -1.06 -23.61 2.12
C LEU A 610 -1.54 -24.71 3.08
N SER A 611 -1.25 -24.59 4.39
CA SER A 611 -1.71 -25.56 5.41
C SER A 611 -3.24 -25.57 5.52
N ALA A 612 -3.82 -26.77 5.50
CA ALA A 612 -5.26 -27.01 5.71
C ALA A 612 -5.61 -27.23 7.20
N ARG A 613 -4.62 -27.21 8.10
CA ARG A 613 -4.80 -27.58 9.51
C ARG A 613 -5.81 -26.68 10.23
N GLY A 614 -6.81 -27.33 10.83
CA GLY A 614 -7.94 -26.67 11.48
C GLY A 614 -9.10 -26.32 10.54
N THR A 615 -9.09 -26.79 9.29
CA THR A 615 -10.29 -26.81 8.44
C THR A 615 -10.97 -28.18 8.49
N TRP A 616 -12.31 -28.20 8.44
CA TRP A 616 -13.10 -29.43 8.32
C TRP A 616 -12.72 -30.18 7.03
N PRO A 617 -12.18 -31.42 7.13
CA PRO A 617 -11.85 -32.22 5.95
C PRO A 617 -13.11 -32.85 5.33
N LEU A 618 -13.08 -33.14 4.04
CA LEU A 618 -14.08 -33.92 3.31
C LEU A 618 -13.43 -35.11 2.60
N TYR A 619 -12.49 -34.88 1.69
CA TYR A 619 -11.60 -35.92 1.14
C TYR A 619 -10.14 -35.47 1.33
N PRO A 620 -9.42 -35.95 2.36
CA PRO A 620 -8.07 -35.46 2.69
C PRO A 620 -7.04 -35.55 1.55
N THR A 621 -7.26 -36.43 0.58
CA THR A 621 -6.48 -36.57 -0.67
C THR A 621 -6.65 -35.40 -1.66
N CYS A 622 -7.70 -34.61 -1.51
CA CYS A 622 -8.12 -33.52 -2.40
C CYS A 622 -8.17 -32.13 -1.76
N ASP A 623 -8.43 -32.05 -0.46
CA ASP A 623 -8.83 -30.80 0.20
C ASP A 623 -7.71 -29.75 0.21
N VAL A 624 -8.03 -28.52 -0.21
CA VAL A 624 -7.15 -27.36 -0.12
C VAL A 624 -7.90 -26.10 0.34
N VAL A 625 -7.18 -25.22 1.03
CA VAL A 625 -7.60 -23.84 1.32
C VAL A 625 -7.63 -23.01 0.04
N VAL A 626 -8.67 -22.19 -0.14
CA VAL A 626 -8.82 -21.32 -1.32
C VAL A 626 -9.09 -19.88 -0.89
N PRO A 627 -8.12 -18.96 -0.96
CA PRO A 627 -8.41 -17.54 -0.86
C PRO A 627 -9.29 -17.06 -2.03
N HIS A 628 -10.19 -16.13 -1.73
CA HIS A 628 -11.03 -15.42 -2.69
C HIS A 628 -10.80 -13.91 -2.58
N THR A 629 -10.51 -13.25 -3.70
CA THR A 629 -10.31 -11.79 -3.76
C THR A 629 -10.98 -11.18 -4.99
N ARG A 630 -11.17 -9.85 -4.99
CA ARG A 630 -11.70 -9.13 -6.16
C ARG A 630 -10.64 -8.79 -7.21
N SER A 631 -9.35 -8.89 -6.87
CA SER A 631 -8.23 -8.64 -7.78
C SER A 631 -7.01 -9.52 -7.48
N MET A 632 -6.13 -9.68 -8.47
CA MET A 632 -4.81 -10.32 -8.31
C MET A 632 -3.92 -9.52 -7.36
N LYS A 633 -4.00 -8.19 -7.37
CA LYS A 633 -3.29 -7.33 -6.41
C LYS A 633 -3.60 -7.70 -4.95
N ASP A 634 -4.89 -7.90 -4.65
CA ASP A 634 -5.32 -8.31 -3.31
C ASP A 634 -4.89 -9.76 -3.00
N MET A 635 -4.92 -10.66 -3.99
CA MET A 635 -4.47 -12.05 -3.84
C MET A 635 -2.98 -12.11 -3.45
N LEU A 636 -2.13 -11.37 -4.15
CA LEU A 636 -0.70 -11.30 -3.87
C LEU A 636 -0.42 -10.65 -2.50
N ALA A 637 -1.19 -9.64 -2.10
CA ALA A 637 -1.07 -9.02 -0.78
C ALA A 637 -1.50 -9.97 0.38
N LEU A 638 -2.44 -10.88 0.13
CA LEU A 638 -2.87 -11.90 1.07
C LEU A 638 -1.87 -13.08 1.15
N LEU A 639 -1.30 -13.51 0.01
CA LEU A 639 -0.33 -14.60 -0.06
C LEU A 639 0.98 -14.30 0.70
N ASP A 640 1.39 -13.03 0.79
CA ASP A 640 2.47 -12.58 1.69
C ASP A 640 2.26 -12.97 3.17
N VAL A 641 1.02 -13.21 3.58
CA VAL A 641 0.65 -13.59 4.96
C VAL A 641 0.33 -15.08 5.07
N ILE A 642 -0.47 -15.63 4.14
CA ILE A 642 -1.04 -16.98 4.31
C ILE A 642 -0.17 -18.10 3.75
N ALA A 643 0.78 -17.82 2.85
CA ALA A 643 1.78 -18.78 2.39
C ALA A 643 2.95 -18.88 3.40
N ALA A 644 2.61 -19.27 4.62
CA ALA A 644 3.51 -19.39 5.76
C ALA A 644 3.74 -20.87 6.14
N GLU A 645 4.93 -21.18 6.66
CA GLU A 645 5.28 -22.53 7.12
C GLU A 645 4.49 -22.90 8.38
N ASP A 646 3.87 -24.08 8.35
CA ASP A 646 3.23 -24.69 9.51
C ASP A 646 4.11 -25.81 10.05
N LEU A 647 4.69 -25.60 11.24
CA LEU A 647 5.58 -26.58 11.88
C LEU A 647 4.79 -27.74 12.54
N VAL A 648 3.47 -27.60 12.69
CA VAL A 648 2.59 -28.64 13.24
C VAL A 648 1.90 -29.35 12.09
N LYS A 649 2.46 -30.49 11.69
CA LYS A 649 1.93 -31.32 10.59
C LYS A 649 0.60 -31.99 10.92
N ALA A 650 0.39 -32.34 12.20
CA ALA A 650 -0.76 -33.09 12.69
C ALA A 650 -2.09 -32.45 12.29
N GLY A 651 -2.86 -33.12 11.42
CA GLY A 651 -4.10 -32.61 10.84
C GLY A 651 -3.97 -32.03 9.43
N ASP A 652 -2.81 -32.13 8.77
CA ASP A 652 -2.64 -31.91 7.33
C ASP A 652 -2.10 -33.19 6.67
N PHE A 653 -3.02 -33.92 6.02
CA PHE A 653 -2.76 -35.24 5.44
C PHE A 653 -1.55 -35.29 4.51
N TRP A 654 -1.30 -34.23 3.73
CA TRP A 654 -0.21 -34.20 2.76
C TRP A 654 1.15 -33.85 3.38
N GLN A 655 1.16 -33.19 4.54
CA GLN A 655 2.39 -32.95 5.32
C GLN A 655 2.86 -34.17 6.12
N GLU A 656 1.90 -34.99 6.58
CA GLU A 656 2.15 -36.15 7.44
C GLU A 656 2.43 -37.45 6.69
N GLN A 657 1.78 -37.69 5.55
CA GLN A 657 1.92 -38.95 4.82
C GLN A 657 3.38 -39.23 4.40
N THR A 658 3.77 -40.51 4.45
CA THR A 658 5.14 -40.96 4.16
C THR A 658 5.24 -41.83 2.89
N PHE A 659 4.15 -41.94 2.12
CA PHE A 659 4.03 -42.85 0.98
C PHE A 659 4.62 -42.30 -0.32
N ALA A 660 4.58 -40.97 -0.49
CA ALA A 660 5.19 -40.27 -1.61
C ALA A 660 5.93 -39.01 -1.11
N PRO A 661 7.22 -38.81 -1.48
CA PRO A 661 7.92 -37.57 -1.15
C PRO A 661 7.36 -36.40 -1.96
N LEU A 662 6.95 -35.35 -1.27
CA LEU A 662 6.63 -34.06 -1.90
C LEU A 662 7.89 -33.18 -1.96
N PRO A 663 8.09 -32.37 -3.01
CA PRO A 663 9.13 -31.34 -3.03
C PRO A 663 8.79 -30.20 -2.06
N ASP A 664 9.74 -29.29 -1.85
CA ASP A 664 9.51 -28.02 -1.16
C ASP A 664 8.53 -27.16 -1.98
N PRO A 665 7.32 -26.84 -1.45
CA PRO A 665 6.35 -26.02 -2.17
C PRO A 665 6.79 -24.56 -2.32
N TRP A 666 7.79 -24.10 -1.57
CA TRP A 666 8.24 -22.71 -1.56
C TRP A 666 9.59 -22.51 -2.25
N GLN A 667 10.11 -23.51 -2.98
CA GLN A 667 11.35 -23.42 -3.79
C GLN A 667 11.43 -22.14 -4.65
N ASP A 668 10.35 -21.82 -5.35
CA ASP A 668 10.26 -20.66 -6.27
C ASP A 668 9.62 -19.41 -5.59
N LYS A 669 9.40 -19.42 -4.27
CA LYS A 669 8.68 -18.36 -3.53
C LYS A 669 9.47 -17.04 -3.54
N PRO A 670 8.87 -15.91 -3.98
CA PRO A 670 9.52 -14.60 -3.93
C PRO A 670 9.57 -14.05 -2.50
N THR A 671 10.43 -13.04 -2.27
CA THR A 671 10.51 -12.34 -0.97
C THR A 671 9.18 -11.67 -0.61
N SER A 672 8.48 -11.14 -1.61
CA SER A 672 7.06 -10.81 -1.54
C SER A 672 6.34 -11.20 -2.83
N PHE A 673 5.15 -11.78 -2.70
CA PHE A 673 4.24 -12.02 -3.82
C PHE A 673 3.85 -10.73 -4.53
N LYS A 674 3.93 -9.56 -3.89
CA LYS A 674 3.67 -8.25 -4.54
C LYS A 674 4.64 -7.97 -5.69
N GLU A 675 5.82 -8.61 -5.73
CA GLU A 675 6.75 -8.55 -6.87
C GLU A 675 6.09 -9.08 -8.16
N ILE A 676 5.16 -10.03 -8.07
CA ILE A 676 4.44 -10.62 -9.21
C ILE A 676 3.61 -9.58 -9.98
N ALA A 677 3.22 -8.46 -9.34
CA ALA A 677 2.47 -7.39 -10.00
C ALA A 677 3.25 -6.66 -11.12
N SER A 678 4.56 -6.91 -11.28
CA SER A 678 5.31 -6.48 -12.46
C SER A 678 5.13 -7.38 -13.69
N SER A 679 4.57 -8.59 -13.52
CA SER A 679 4.27 -9.52 -14.61
C SER A 679 3.06 -9.03 -15.42
N LYS A 680 3.29 -8.53 -16.63
CA LYS A 680 2.27 -7.88 -17.49
C LYS A 680 2.30 -8.34 -18.96
N SER A 681 2.94 -9.47 -19.26
CA SER A 681 3.00 -10.05 -20.60
C SER A 681 3.06 -11.57 -20.51
N LEU A 682 2.57 -12.24 -21.55
CA LEU A 682 2.68 -13.68 -21.76
C LEU A 682 3.56 -14.01 -22.98
N SER A 683 4.39 -13.05 -23.42
CA SER A 683 5.21 -13.17 -24.63
C SER A 683 6.17 -14.36 -24.56
N GLY A 684 6.02 -15.27 -25.52
CA GLY A 684 6.86 -16.47 -25.65
C GLY A 684 6.37 -17.71 -24.89
N PHE A 685 5.27 -17.63 -24.13
CA PHE A 685 4.64 -18.81 -23.52
C PHE A 685 3.62 -19.47 -24.46
N ARG A 686 3.53 -20.80 -24.38
CA ARG A 686 2.64 -21.66 -25.18
C ARG A 686 1.56 -22.26 -24.29
N ILE A 687 0.30 -21.99 -24.60
CA ILE A 687 -0.86 -22.30 -23.76
C ILE A 687 -1.70 -23.40 -24.39
N ALA A 688 -1.85 -24.54 -23.70
CA ALA A 688 -2.72 -25.62 -24.13
C ALA A 688 -4.20 -25.32 -23.78
N VAL A 689 -5.12 -25.50 -24.73
CA VAL A 689 -6.56 -25.29 -24.54
C VAL A 689 -7.35 -26.53 -24.96
N PRO A 690 -7.93 -27.28 -24.01
CA PRO A 690 -8.77 -28.44 -24.32
C PRO A 690 -10.01 -28.05 -25.10
N GLU A 691 -10.11 -28.52 -26.35
CA GLU A 691 -11.23 -28.26 -27.25
C GLU A 691 -12.59 -28.65 -26.65
N MET A 692 -12.60 -29.70 -25.82
CA MET A 692 -13.79 -30.19 -25.10
C MET A 692 -14.45 -29.18 -24.15
N TYR A 693 -13.76 -28.10 -23.76
CA TYR A 693 -14.31 -27.04 -22.89
C TYR A 693 -14.77 -25.79 -23.65
N VAL A 694 -14.55 -25.74 -24.97
CA VAL A 694 -14.71 -24.52 -25.78
C VAL A 694 -15.48 -24.77 -27.09
N GLY A 695 -16.35 -25.79 -27.09
CA GLY A 695 -17.25 -26.11 -28.21
C GLY A 695 -16.70 -27.11 -29.23
N GLY A 696 -15.55 -27.74 -28.97
CA GLY A 696 -14.99 -28.79 -29.80
C GLY A 696 -15.62 -30.18 -29.59
N PRO A 697 -15.13 -31.21 -30.29
CA PRO A 697 -15.65 -32.58 -30.18
C PRO A 697 -15.38 -33.19 -28.79
N THR A 698 -16.22 -34.13 -28.38
CA THR A 698 -15.95 -34.95 -27.19
C THR A 698 -14.88 -36.01 -27.51
N PRO A 699 -13.78 -36.12 -26.73
CA PRO A 699 -12.76 -37.15 -26.94
C PRO A 699 -13.34 -38.57 -26.86
N LYS A 700 -12.78 -39.51 -27.63
CA LYS A 700 -13.29 -40.89 -27.67
C LYS A 700 -13.12 -41.57 -26.30
N GLY A 701 -14.24 -41.94 -25.68
CA GLY A 701 -14.27 -42.58 -24.36
C GLY A 701 -14.32 -41.60 -23.18
N ALA A 702 -14.34 -40.28 -23.45
CA ALA A 702 -14.61 -39.25 -22.45
C ALA A 702 -16.13 -38.99 -22.32
N LYS A 703 -16.54 -38.40 -21.19
CA LYS A 703 -17.91 -37.89 -21.03
C LYS A 703 -18.05 -36.56 -21.78
N LYS A 704 -19.16 -36.39 -22.51
CA LYS A 704 -19.49 -35.10 -23.14
C LYS A 704 -19.56 -34.01 -22.07
N VAL A 705 -19.02 -32.83 -22.40
CA VAL A 705 -19.21 -31.59 -21.63
C VAL A 705 -20.25 -30.73 -22.35
N GLU A 706 -21.11 -30.07 -21.59
CA GLU A 706 -22.08 -29.11 -22.14
C GLU A 706 -21.52 -27.69 -21.98
N THR A 707 -21.17 -27.03 -23.08
CA THR A 707 -20.70 -25.64 -23.10
C THR A 707 -21.71 -24.76 -23.85
N SER A 708 -22.17 -23.67 -23.22
CA SER A 708 -23.15 -22.77 -23.81
C SER A 708 -22.52 -21.82 -24.85
N PRO A 709 -23.30 -21.32 -25.85
CA PRO A 709 -22.78 -20.38 -26.84
C PRO A 709 -22.15 -19.13 -26.22
N ALA A 710 -22.70 -18.62 -25.12
CA ALA A 710 -22.16 -17.44 -24.43
C ALA A 710 -20.78 -17.69 -23.81
N VAL A 711 -20.54 -18.88 -23.24
CA VAL A 711 -19.19 -19.27 -22.78
C VAL A 711 -18.22 -19.38 -23.98
N ILE A 712 -18.67 -19.86 -25.14
CA ILE A 712 -17.85 -19.94 -26.36
C ILE A 712 -17.51 -18.54 -26.90
N GLU A 713 -18.44 -17.58 -26.90
CA GLU A 713 -18.13 -16.20 -27.31
C GLU A 713 -17.20 -15.48 -26.32
N LEU A 714 -17.39 -15.64 -25.01
CA LEU A 714 -16.44 -15.12 -24.02
C LEU A 714 -15.06 -15.76 -24.18
N TRP A 715 -14.98 -17.07 -24.45
CA TRP A 715 -13.72 -17.74 -24.73
C TRP A 715 -13.00 -17.14 -25.95
N LYS A 716 -13.71 -16.85 -27.05
CA LYS A 716 -13.09 -16.21 -28.24
C LYS A 716 -12.47 -14.86 -27.90
N GLN A 717 -13.10 -14.07 -27.04
CA GLN A 717 -12.52 -12.81 -26.56
C GLN A 717 -11.32 -13.06 -25.63
N ALA A 718 -11.42 -13.99 -24.68
CA ALA A 718 -10.34 -14.35 -23.78
C ALA A 718 -9.09 -14.89 -24.50
N ARG A 719 -9.29 -15.72 -25.54
CA ARG A 719 -8.23 -16.18 -26.46
C ARG A 719 -7.50 -15.00 -27.08
N LYS A 720 -8.25 -14.05 -27.64
CA LYS A 720 -7.69 -12.83 -28.26
C LYS A 720 -6.93 -11.98 -27.24
N ASP A 721 -7.37 -11.92 -25.99
CA ASP A 721 -6.65 -11.23 -24.91
C ASP A 721 -5.32 -11.93 -24.55
N LEU A 722 -5.28 -13.27 -24.52
CA LEU A 722 -4.06 -14.06 -24.35
C LEU A 722 -3.07 -13.86 -25.52
N GLU A 723 -3.55 -13.93 -26.76
CA GLU A 723 -2.75 -13.70 -27.97
C GLU A 723 -2.22 -12.25 -28.00
N THR A 724 -3.02 -11.27 -27.57
CA THR A 724 -2.62 -9.85 -27.43
C THR A 724 -1.55 -9.65 -26.34
N LEU A 725 -1.47 -10.52 -25.34
CA LEU A 725 -0.41 -10.52 -24.32
C LEU A 725 0.90 -11.16 -24.82
N GLY A 726 0.90 -11.76 -26.01
CA GLY A 726 2.04 -12.39 -26.66
C GLY A 726 2.11 -13.92 -26.53
N ALA A 727 1.07 -14.57 -26.00
CA ALA A 727 1.02 -16.02 -25.88
C ALA A 727 0.66 -16.69 -27.21
N GLU A 728 1.20 -17.89 -27.45
CA GLU A 728 0.72 -18.79 -28.49
C GLU A 728 -0.36 -19.72 -27.92
N VAL A 729 -1.58 -19.67 -28.48
CA VAL A 729 -2.70 -20.51 -28.03
C VAL A 729 -2.80 -21.77 -28.88
N VAL A 730 -2.45 -22.90 -28.26
CA VAL A 730 -2.44 -24.24 -28.85
C VAL A 730 -3.75 -24.96 -28.47
N MET A 731 -4.65 -25.08 -29.44
CA MET A 731 -5.85 -25.93 -29.28
C MET A 731 -5.43 -27.40 -29.22
N VAL A 732 -5.97 -28.17 -28.26
CA VAL A 732 -5.66 -29.59 -28.11
C VAL A 732 -6.96 -30.43 -28.04
N PRO A 733 -7.04 -31.54 -28.79
CA PRO A 733 -8.30 -32.28 -28.98
C PRO A 733 -8.70 -33.18 -27.79
N ASP A 734 -7.88 -33.25 -26.74
CA ASP A 734 -8.09 -34.07 -25.55
C ASP A 734 -7.38 -33.43 -24.33
N PHE A 735 -7.76 -33.85 -23.13
CA PHE A 735 -7.09 -33.48 -21.88
C PHE A 735 -6.95 -34.73 -20.98
N PRO A 736 -5.86 -35.51 -21.14
CA PRO A 736 -5.69 -36.81 -20.49
C PRO A 736 -5.86 -36.80 -18.97
N VAL A 737 -5.50 -35.67 -18.33
CA VAL A 737 -5.74 -35.37 -16.90
C VAL A 737 -7.16 -35.71 -16.46
N VAL A 738 -8.15 -35.47 -17.32
CA VAL A 738 -9.58 -35.65 -17.03
C VAL A 738 -10.08 -36.92 -17.71
N THR A 739 -9.77 -37.10 -18.99
CA THR A 739 -10.35 -38.18 -19.79
C THR A 739 -9.85 -39.55 -19.37
N ALA A 740 -8.56 -39.71 -19.07
CA ALA A 740 -8.00 -40.94 -18.52
C ALA A 740 -8.14 -41.08 -16.99
N TYR A 741 -8.40 -39.99 -16.25
CA TYR A 741 -8.75 -40.06 -14.83
C TYR A 741 -10.20 -40.56 -14.62
N GLU A 742 -11.12 -40.20 -15.51
CA GLU A 742 -12.53 -40.63 -15.47
C GLU A 742 -12.78 -41.96 -16.20
N ASN A 743 -11.85 -42.42 -17.03
CA ASN A 743 -11.90 -43.68 -17.73
C ASN A 743 -10.53 -44.37 -17.71
N ASP A 744 -10.37 -45.33 -16.79
CA ASP A 744 -9.12 -46.07 -16.57
C ASP A 744 -8.68 -46.89 -17.81
N ASP A 745 -9.53 -47.12 -18.82
CA ASP A 745 -9.13 -47.77 -20.07
C ASP A 745 -8.29 -46.86 -20.99
N LEU A 746 -8.29 -45.54 -20.74
CA LEU A 746 -7.49 -44.55 -21.49
C LEU A 746 -6.14 -44.24 -20.82
N LEU A 747 -5.81 -44.89 -19.70
CA LEU A 747 -4.53 -44.68 -19.01
C LEU A 747 -3.34 -45.21 -19.83
N PRO A 748 -2.28 -44.40 -20.06
CA PRO A 748 -1.08 -44.84 -20.77
C PRO A 748 -0.40 -46.06 -20.14
N GLU A 749 0.28 -46.85 -20.96
CA GLU A 749 1.07 -47.99 -20.50
C GLU A 749 2.16 -47.54 -19.50
N GLY A 750 2.29 -48.25 -18.38
CA GLY A 750 3.17 -47.89 -17.27
C GLY A 750 2.60 -46.86 -16.28
N CYS A 751 1.46 -46.22 -16.57
CA CYS A 751 0.80 -45.34 -15.59
C CYS A 751 0.19 -46.17 -14.44
N LEU A 752 0.45 -45.77 -13.19
CA LEU A 752 -0.07 -46.47 -12.01
C LEU A 752 -1.59 -46.28 -11.88
N ARG A 753 -2.28 -47.40 -11.62
CA ARG A 753 -3.73 -47.41 -11.33
C ARG A 753 -3.96 -47.28 -9.83
N ARG A 754 -5.07 -46.64 -9.47
CA ARG A 754 -5.61 -46.61 -8.10
C ARG A 754 -5.97 -48.04 -7.65
N PRO A 755 -6.03 -48.34 -6.34
CA PRO A 755 -6.58 -49.59 -5.85
C PRO A 755 -7.98 -49.87 -6.42
N LYS A 756 -8.32 -51.15 -6.60
CA LYS A 756 -9.69 -51.53 -6.94
C LYS A 756 -10.64 -51.04 -5.82
N ASP A 757 -11.80 -50.54 -6.21
CA ASP A 757 -12.85 -50.04 -5.30
C ASP A 757 -12.40 -48.85 -4.41
N TRP A 758 -11.26 -48.20 -4.71
CA TRP A 758 -10.67 -47.10 -3.91
C TRP A 758 -11.66 -45.98 -3.57
N VAL A 759 -12.55 -45.63 -4.49
CA VAL A 759 -13.54 -44.55 -4.28
C VAL A 759 -14.47 -44.84 -3.09
N ALA A 760 -14.75 -46.11 -2.79
CA ALA A 760 -15.54 -46.49 -1.61
C ALA A 760 -14.71 -46.42 -0.32
N VAL A 761 -13.46 -46.88 -0.34
CA VAL A 761 -12.51 -46.81 0.81
C VAL A 761 -12.25 -45.35 1.21
N GLU A 762 -11.97 -44.52 0.21
CA GLU A 762 -11.73 -43.08 0.35
C GLU A 762 -12.93 -42.32 0.93
N ARG A 763 -14.16 -42.75 0.60
CA ARG A 763 -15.41 -42.13 1.09
C ARG A 763 -16.01 -42.79 2.33
N SER A 764 -15.26 -43.67 2.97
CA SER A 764 -15.64 -44.31 4.23
C SER A 764 -14.51 -44.20 5.26
N ALA A 765 -13.48 -45.05 5.16
CA ALA A 765 -12.38 -45.12 6.11
C ALA A 765 -11.64 -43.78 6.24
N LEU A 766 -11.18 -43.17 5.14
CA LEU A 766 -10.40 -41.91 5.18
C LEU A 766 -11.20 -40.78 5.84
N ILE A 767 -12.49 -40.65 5.52
CA ILE A 767 -13.38 -39.65 6.12
C ILE A 767 -13.54 -39.93 7.62
N ALA A 768 -13.84 -41.18 7.99
CA ALA A 768 -14.06 -41.58 9.37
C ALA A 768 -12.85 -41.29 10.27
N HIS A 769 -11.64 -41.66 9.85
CA HIS A 769 -10.42 -41.35 10.61
C HIS A 769 -10.18 -39.82 10.70
N ALA A 770 -10.23 -39.11 9.57
CA ALA A 770 -10.00 -37.66 9.53
C ALA A 770 -11.01 -36.88 10.40
N TRP A 771 -12.29 -37.25 10.37
CA TRP A 771 -13.33 -36.60 11.17
C TRP A 771 -13.22 -36.95 12.66
N ASN A 772 -12.92 -38.21 12.98
CA ASN A 772 -12.66 -38.64 14.35
C ASN A 772 -11.51 -37.84 14.99
N ASP A 773 -10.40 -37.66 14.27
CA ASP A 773 -9.23 -36.95 14.81
C ASP A 773 -9.42 -35.42 14.79
N PHE A 774 -10.15 -34.89 13.80
CA PHE A 774 -10.56 -33.48 13.78
C PHE A 774 -11.47 -33.12 14.96
N LEU A 775 -12.48 -33.96 15.27
CA LEU A 775 -13.39 -33.78 16.41
C LEU A 775 -12.66 -33.86 17.76
N LYS A 776 -11.78 -34.85 17.95
CA LYS A 776 -10.90 -34.92 19.13
C LYS A 776 -10.10 -33.64 19.33
N GLY A 777 -9.68 -32.99 18.24
CA GLY A 777 -9.03 -31.67 18.25
C GLY A 777 -9.85 -30.51 18.85
N PHE A 778 -11.15 -30.67 19.12
CA PHE A 778 -11.95 -29.65 19.84
C PHE A 778 -11.85 -29.79 21.37
N ASN A 779 -11.56 -30.99 21.89
CA ASN A 779 -11.67 -31.31 23.32
C ASN A 779 -13.05 -30.95 23.92
N ASP A 780 -14.13 -31.07 23.13
CA ASP A 780 -15.50 -30.87 23.61
C ASP A 780 -16.00 -32.13 24.36
N PRO A 781 -16.41 -32.02 25.64
CA PRO A 781 -16.96 -33.17 26.38
C PRO A 781 -18.26 -33.74 25.81
N ASN A 782 -19.01 -32.98 25.00
CA ASN A 782 -20.26 -33.42 24.38
C ASN A 782 -20.01 -34.15 23.05
N THR A 783 -18.99 -33.71 22.30
CA THR A 783 -18.59 -34.26 20.99
C THR A 783 -17.12 -34.73 21.01
N PRO A 784 -16.73 -35.66 21.90
CA PRO A 784 -15.33 -36.03 22.11
C PRO A 784 -14.70 -36.72 20.89
N ASP A 785 -15.50 -37.45 20.10
CA ASP A 785 -15.11 -38.06 18.84
C ASP A 785 -16.36 -38.35 17.96
N LEU A 786 -16.14 -39.01 16.82
CA LEU A 786 -17.18 -39.29 15.83
C LEU A 786 -18.29 -40.24 16.34
N SER A 787 -18.06 -41.05 17.38
CA SER A 787 -19.07 -41.96 17.94
C SER A 787 -20.17 -41.25 18.75
N ALA A 788 -19.91 -40.03 19.21
CA ALA A 788 -20.90 -39.19 19.90
C ALA A 788 -21.83 -38.43 18.94
N VAL A 789 -21.56 -38.48 17.63
CA VAL A 789 -22.28 -37.72 16.60
C VAL A 789 -23.46 -38.55 16.08
N ASP A 790 -24.67 -37.99 16.08
CA ASP A 790 -25.82 -38.60 15.41
C ASP A 790 -25.64 -38.55 13.88
N PRO A 791 -25.45 -39.70 13.20
CA PRO A 791 -25.16 -39.72 11.77
C PRO A 791 -26.33 -39.23 10.91
N PHE A 792 -27.57 -39.31 11.40
CA PHE A 792 -28.74 -38.82 10.67
C PHE A 792 -28.79 -37.29 10.63
N ASN A 793 -28.19 -36.61 11.60
CA ASN A 793 -28.10 -35.15 11.66
C ASN A 793 -26.88 -34.57 10.92
N ILE A 794 -25.93 -35.40 10.47
CA ILE A 794 -24.73 -34.92 9.72
C ILE A 794 -25.14 -34.28 8.40
N TYR A 795 -25.99 -34.95 7.62
CA TYR A 795 -26.62 -34.42 6.41
C TYR A 795 -27.98 -35.11 6.21
N PRO A 796 -29.02 -34.69 6.94
CA PRO A 796 -30.34 -35.33 6.90
C PRO A 796 -30.99 -35.22 5.52
N ASP A 797 -31.70 -36.27 5.09
CA ASP A 797 -32.43 -36.29 3.82
C ASP A 797 -33.54 -35.21 3.75
N SER A 798 -34.00 -34.68 4.88
CA SER A 798 -34.95 -33.56 4.94
C SER A 798 -34.34 -32.19 4.59
N LEU A 799 -33.04 -32.10 4.31
CA LEU A 799 -32.41 -30.97 3.63
C LEU A 799 -32.34 -31.14 2.10
N ARG A 800 -32.72 -32.31 1.57
CA ARG A 800 -32.71 -32.62 0.13
C ARG A 800 -34.13 -32.57 -0.44
N THR A 801 -34.22 -32.33 -1.75
CA THR A 801 -35.50 -32.23 -2.48
C THR A 801 -35.62 -33.34 -3.54
N GLU A 802 -36.82 -33.57 -4.08
CA GLU A 802 -37.01 -34.55 -5.15
C GLU A 802 -36.19 -34.24 -6.43
N PRO A 803 -36.09 -32.97 -6.90
CA PRO A 803 -35.18 -32.60 -7.98
C PRO A 803 -33.70 -32.92 -7.72
N GLU A 804 -33.22 -32.76 -6.48
CA GLU A 804 -31.86 -33.14 -6.09
C GLU A 804 -31.67 -34.67 -6.08
N LEU A 805 -32.61 -35.39 -5.47
CA LEU A 805 -32.56 -36.84 -5.34
C LEU A 805 -32.64 -37.57 -6.69
N ARG A 806 -33.24 -36.95 -7.73
CA ARG A 806 -33.27 -37.47 -9.10
C ARG A 806 -31.87 -37.65 -9.71
N HIS A 807 -30.91 -36.80 -9.34
CA HIS A 807 -29.53 -36.84 -9.84
C HIS A 807 -28.54 -37.41 -8.81
N PHE A 808 -29.03 -37.93 -7.68
CA PHE A 808 -28.18 -38.44 -6.60
C PHE A 808 -27.57 -39.81 -6.92
N ASP A 809 -26.29 -39.81 -7.28
CA ASP A 809 -25.50 -40.99 -7.61
C ASP A 809 -25.17 -41.84 -6.37
N LYS A 810 -26.03 -42.83 -6.08
CA LYS A 810 -25.95 -43.70 -4.90
C LYS A 810 -24.59 -44.43 -4.73
N PRO A 811 -23.99 -45.06 -5.76
CA PRO A 811 -22.61 -45.57 -5.71
C PRO A 811 -21.54 -44.56 -5.25
N ASN A 812 -21.79 -43.26 -5.42
CA ASN A 812 -20.87 -42.18 -5.06
C ASN A 812 -21.20 -41.53 -3.69
N ALA A 813 -22.22 -42.00 -2.96
CA ALA A 813 -22.64 -41.43 -1.68
C ALA A 813 -21.67 -41.74 -0.51
N ILE A 814 -21.58 -40.82 0.45
CA ILE A 814 -20.98 -41.08 1.78
C ILE A 814 -22.06 -41.72 2.65
N LEU A 815 -21.75 -42.88 3.25
CA LEU A 815 -22.66 -43.59 4.17
C LEU A 815 -22.36 -43.18 5.62
N TYR A 816 -22.86 -42.01 6.03
CA TYR A 816 -22.56 -41.38 7.33
C TYR A 816 -22.79 -42.30 8.53
N ASN A 817 -23.83 -43.12 8.49
CA ASN A 817 -24.19 -44.08 9.54
C ASN A 817 -23.19 -45.25 9.67
N ASN A 818 -22.38 -45.53 8.64
CA ASN A 818 -21.33 -46.56 8.66
C ASN A 818 -19.95 -45.99 9.04
N LEU A 819 -19.77 -44.66 9.16
CA LEU A 819 -18.44 -44.08 9.43
C LEU A 819 -17.88 -44.51 10.80
N VAL A 820 -18.75 -44.71 11.79
CA VAL A 820 -18.37 -45.22 13.12
C VAL A 820 -17.85 -46.66 13.06
N ASP A 821 -18.18 -47.45 12.03
CA ASP A 821 -17.63 -48.81 11.86
C ASP A 821 -16.12 -48.81 11.54
N TYR A 822 -15.51 -47.67 11.22
CA TYR A 822 -14.09 -47.55 10.87
C TYR A 822 -13.22 -47.00 12.01
N ILE A 823 -13.79 -46.33 13.01
CA ILE A 823 -13.00 -45.76 14.11
C ILE A 823 -12.36 -46.87 14.97
N GLY A 824 -11.20 -46.58 15.55
CA GLY A 824 -10.43 -47.54 16.35
C GLY A 824 -9.59 -48.56 15.54
N LYS A 825 -9.75 -48.62 14.21
CA LYS A 825 -8.97 -49.49 13.31
C LYS A 825 -7.63 -48.85 12.90
N GLY A 826 -6.81 -48.46 13.87
CA GLY A 826 -5.57 -47.74 13.63
C GLY A 826 -5.77 -46.27 13.24
N THR A 827 -4.80 -45.71 12.53
CA THR A 827 -4.77 -44.32 12.04
C THR A 827 -5.25 -44.23 10.59
N ILE A 828 -5.46 -43.01 10.08
CA ILE A 828 -5.72 -42.79 8.65
C ILE A 828 -4.63 -43.40 7.73
N TYR A 829 -3.40 -43.53 8.21
CA TYR A 829 -2.27 -44.07 7.45
C TYR A 829 -2.22 -45.61 7.42
N ASP A 830 -3.05 -46.28 8.23
CA ASP A 830 -3.15 -47.75 8.27
C ASP A 830 -4.24 -48.29 7.30
N VAL A 831 -4.92 -47.42 6.56
CA VAL A 831 -6.02 -47.80 5.65
C VAL A 831 -5.49 -48.56 4.42
N GLU A 832 -6.11 -49.71 4.15
CA GLU A 832 -5.69 -50.64 3.09
C GLU A 832 -5.65 -49.96 1.70
N GLY A 833 -4.52 -50.14 1.00
CA GLY A 833 -4.30 -49.60 -0.35
C GLY A 833 -3.98 -48.10 -0.43
N LEU A 834 -3.97 -47.37 0.69
CA LEU A 834 -3.70 -45.93 0.71
C LEU A 834 -2.33 -45.57 0.14
N ASP A 835 -1.29 -46.37 0.41
CA ASP A 835 0.06 -46.12 -0.09
C ASP A 835 0.11 -46.23 -1.63
N VAL A 836 -0.55 -47.25 -2.20
CA VAL A 836 -0.72 -47.45 -3.64
C VAL A 836 -1.53 -46.30 -4.24
N ALA A 837 -2.62 -45.87 -3.58
CA ALA A 837 -3.44 -44.76 -4.03
C ALA A 837 -2.65 -43.44 -4.09
N VAL A 838 -1.92 -43.08 -3.04
CA VAL A 838 -1.10 -41.85 -2.98
C VAL A 838 -0.02 -41.86 -4.05
N LYS A 839 0.69 -42.99 -4.23
CA LYS A 839 1.69 -43.16 -5.30
C LYS A 839 1.06 -43.06 -6.69
N ALA A 840 -0.11 -43.65 -6.88
CA ALA A 840 -0.83 -43.60 -8.15
C ALA A 840 -1.25 -42.17 -8.53
N LEU A 841 -1.78 -41.38 -7.58
CA LEU A 841 -2.19 -39.99 -7.85
C LEU A 841 -1.01 -39.10 -8.28
N GLU A 842 0.16 -39.26 -7.67
CA GLU A 842 1.36 -38.50 -8.04
C GLU A 842 1.92 -38.93 -9.41
N VAL A 843 1.87 -40.22 -9.76
CA VAL A 843 2.26 -40.71 -11.10
C VAL A 843 1.24 -40.28 -12.16
N MET A 844 -0.06 -40.37 -11.86
CA MET A 844 -1.13 -39.92 -12.75
C MET A 844 -1.00 -38.43 -13.07
N ARG A 845 -0.66 -37.55 -12.10
CA ARG A 845 -0.40 -36.13 -12.41
C ARG A 845 0.77 -35.99 -13.38
N LYS A 846 1.91 -36.62 -13.08
CA LYS A 846 3.13 -36.52 -13.89
C LYS A 846 2.88 -36.92 -15.35
N VAL A 847 2.36 -38.14 -15.54
CA VAL A 847 2.10 -38.70 -16.88
C VAL A 847 1.01 -37.94 -17.63
N LEU A 848 -0.12 -37.61 -16.98
CA LEU A 848 -1.30 -37.06 -17.66
C LEU A 848 -1.27 -35.55 -17.84
N LEU A 849 -0.48 -34.81 -17.04
CA LEU A 849 -0.33 -33.34 -17.15
C LEU A 849 1.10 -32.91 -17.50
N GLU A 850 2.08 -33.30 -16.70
CA GLU A 850 3.42 -32.66 -16.71
C GLU A 850 4.25 -33.13 -17.90
N ASP A 851 4.27 -34.44 -18.16
CA ASP A 851 4.87 -35.06 -19.35
C ASP A 851 4.07 -34.69 -20.62
N TRP A 852 2.73 -34.67 -20.52
CA TRP A 852 1.84 -34.31 -21.62
C TRP A 852 2.05 -32.85 -22.09
N LEU A 853 2.04 -31.87 -21.18
CA LEU A 853 2.38 -30.47 -21.48
C LEU A 853 3.77 -30.36 -22.12
N THR A 854 4.73 -31.12 -21.60
CA THR A 854 6.11 -31.13 -22.11
C THR A 854 6.19 -31.71 -23.53
N SER A 855 5.41 -32.75 -23.85
CA SER A 855 5.30 -33.33 -25.20
C SER A 855 4.70 -32.36 -26.24
N LEU A 856 3.83 -31.45 -25.79
CA LEU A 856 3.23 -30.39 -26.59
C LEU A 856 4.11 -29.12 -26.69
N GLY A 857 5.22 -29.07 -25.94
CA GLY A 857 6.01 -27.87 -25.73
C GLY A 857 5.17 -26.72 -25.15
N CYS A 858 4.25 -27.01 -24.22
CA CYS A 858 3.37 -26.03 -23.59
C CYS A 858 3.73 -25.78 -22.11
N ASP A 859 3.54 -24.55 -21.67
CA ASP A 859 3.88 -24.10 -20.33
C ASP A 859 2.77 -24.42 -19.33
N PHE A 860 1.51 -24.16 -19.70
CA PHE A 860 0.33 -24.35 -18.85
C PHE A 860 -0.95 -24.57 -19.67
N VAL A 861 -2.02 -24.95 -18.98
CA VAL A 861 -3.35 -25.20 -19.56
C VAL A 861 -4.29 -24.03 -19.22
N VAL A 862 -5.16 -23.65 -20.15
CA VAL A 862 -6.25 -22.68 -19.92
C VAL A 862 -7.59 -23.21 -20.43
N PHE A 863 -8.65 -22.98 -19.65
CA PHE A 863 -10.04 -23.26 -20.06
C PHE A 863 -11.06 -22.38 -19.30
N PRO A 864 -12.26 -22.14 -19.85
CA PRO A 864 -13.38 -21.58 -19.10
C PRO A 864 -13.65 -22.38 -17.82
N ALA A 865 -13.95 -21.70 -16.71
CA ALA A 865 -14.10 -22.35 -15.40
C ALA A 865 -15.33 -23.27 -15.30
N ALA A 866 -16.36 -23.05 -16.12
CA ALA A 866 -17.51 -23.93 -16.31
C ALA A 866 -18.01 -23.82 -17.76
N GLY A 867 -18.81 -24.79 -18.20
CA GLY A 867 -19.45 -24.82 -19.51
C GLY A 867 -20.74 -24.01 -19.58
N ASP A 868 -21.48 -23.89 -18.47
CA ASP A 868 -22.58 -22.93 -18.31
C ASP A 868 -22.87 -22.68 -16.81
N VAL A 869 -23.86 -21.83 -16.50
CA VAL A 869 -24.35 -21.61 -15.12
C VAL A 869 -25.73 -22.23 -14.91
N GLY A 870 -25.91 -22.97 -13.82
CA GLY A 870 -27.19 -23.59 -13.45
C GLY A 870 -28.24 -22.58 -12.92
N PRO A 871 -29.54 -22.76 -13.22
CA PRO A 871 -30.61 -21.92 -12.70
C PRO A 871 -30.77 -22.00 -11.16
N ALA A 872 -31.18 -20.90 -10.53
CA ALA A 872 -31.33 -20.80 -9.08
C ALA A 872 -32.39 -21.78 -8.50
N ASN A 873 -33.35 -22.20 -9.33
CA ASN A 873 -34.40 -23.16 -8.97
C ASN A 873 -34.02 -24.64 -9.18
N ALA A 874 -32.73 -24.98 -9.32
CA ALA A 874 -32.27 -26.36 -9.50
C ALA A 874 -32.55 -27.31 -8.32
N ASP A 875 -32.97 -26.77 -7.19
CA ASP A 875 -33.46 -27.46 -6.00
C ASP A 875 -34.99 -27.70 -6.01
N SER A 876 -35.74 -27.02 -6.87
CA SER A 876 -37.20 -26.89 -6.80
C SER A 876 -37.90 -27.13 -8.14
N SER A 877 -37.16 -27.13 -9.24
CA SER A 877 -37.58 -27.51 -10.58
C SER A 877 -36.77 -28.70 -11.10
N PHE A 878 -37.45 -29.73 -11.60
CA PHE A 878 -36.80 -30.85 -12.29
C PHE A 878 -36.07 -30.42 -13.57
N GLU A 879 -36.53 -29.36 -14.25
CA GLU A 879 -35.84 -28.78 -15.41
C GLU A 879 -34.60 -27.98 -15.00
N GLY A 880 -34.71 -27.20 -13.92
CA GLY A 880 -33.57 -26.51 -13.32
C GLY A 880 -32.48 -27.49 -12.89
N ALA A 881 -32.86 -28.63 -12.30
CA ALA A 881 -31.96 -29.72 -11.97
C ALA A 881 -31.34 -30.35 -13.23
N ASP A 882 -32.14 -30.69 -14.26
CA ASP A 882 -31.66 -31.24 -15.53
C ASP A 882 -30.75 -30.30 -16.33
N LEU A 883 -30.73 -29.00 -15.99
CA LEU A 883 -29.74 -28.02 -16.45
C LEU A 883 -28.50 -27.99 -15.57
N ALA A 884 -28.68 -27.82 -14.26
CA ALA A 884 -27.59 -27.66 -13.30
C ALA A 884 -26.73 -28.92 -13.07
N TRP A 885 -27.27 -30.11 -13.28
CA TRP A 885 -26.56 -31.39 -13.12
C TRP A 885 -25.74 -31.82 -14.35
N ARG A 886 -25.73 -31.04 -15.44
CA ARG A 886 -24.96 -31.34 -16.67
C ARG A 886 -23.46 -31.33 -16.42
N ASN A 887 -22.71 -32.16 -17.15
CA ASN A 887 -21.25 -32.19 -17.07
C ASN A 887 -20.66 -30.88 -17.61
N GLY A 888 -19.77 -30.24 -16.83
CA GLY A 888 -19.33 -28.86 -17.03
C GLY A 888 -20.17 -27.78 -16.34
N VAL A 889 -21.33 -28.12 -15.75
CA VAL A 889 -22.21 -27.18 -15.03
C VAL A 889 -22.30 -27.54 -13.54
N HIS A 890 -22.43 -28.83 -13.20
CA HIS A 890 -22.54 -29.29 -11.82
C HIS A 890 -21.25 -29.13 -11.01
N TYR A 891 -20.11 -29.26 -11.71
CA TYR A 891 -18.76 -28.97 -11.27
C TYR A 891 -18.11 -27.96 -12.23
N SER A 892 -17.07 -27.26 -11.77
CA SER A 892 -16.15 -26.58 -12.68
C SER A 892 -15.43 -27.57 -13.59
N ASN A 893 -15.08 -27.12 -14.79
CA ASN A 893 -14.27 -27.86 -15.75
C ASN A 893 -12.99 -28.41 -15.08
N GLY A 894 -12.59 -29.60 -15.51
CA GLY A 894 -11.61 -30.45 -14.83
C GLY A 894 -12.18 -31.41 -13.77
N ASN A 895 -13.46 -31.25 -13.38
CA ASN A 895 -14.17 -32.12 -12.44
C ASN A 895 -13.34 -32.43 -11.18
N ARG A 896 -13.31 -33.70 -10.72
CA ARG A 896 -12.51 -34.11 -9.54
C ARG A 896 -11.01 -34.27 -9.82
N ALA A 897 -10.61 -34.44 -11.08
CA ALA A 897 -9.23 -34.76 -11.44
C ALA A 897 -8.23 -33.72 -10.93
N ILE A 898 -8.53 -32.43 -11.14
CA ILE A 898 -7.66 -31.30 -10.75
C ILE A 898 -7.24 -31.37 -9.28
N ARG A 899 -8.20 -31.57 -8.36
CA ARG A 899 -7.92 -31.64 -6.92
C ARG A 899 -7.30 -32.97 -6.49
N HIS A 900 -7.81 -34.09 -6.99
CA HIS A 900 -7.32 -35.41 -6.58
C HIS A 900 -5.86 -35.65 -7.03
N LEU A 901 -5.46 -35.08 -8.17
CA LEU A 901 -4.09 -35.11 -8.68
C LEU A 901 -3.19 -33.99 -8.13
N GLY A 902 -3.74 -33.03 -7.36
CA GLY A 902 -2.99 -31.95 -6.73
C GLY A 902 -2.50 -30.85 -7.69
N ILE A 903 -3.27 -30.55 -8.72
CA ILE A 903 -2.90 -29.62 -9.81
C ILE A 903 -3.24 -28.18 -9.40
N PRO A 904 -2.25 -27.27 -9.28
CA PRO A 904 -2.50 -25.88 -8.89
C PRO A 904 -3.30 -25.14 -9.97
N THR A 905 -4.20 -24.25 -9.55
CA THR A 905 -4.93 -23.37 -10.46
C THR A 905 -5.00 -21.93 -9.97
N VAL A 906 -5.04 -20.98 -10.90
CA VAL A 906 -5.54 -19.63 -10.64
C VAL A 906 -6.71 -19.36 -11.58
N SER A 907 -7.88 -19.06 -11.03
CA SER A 907 -9.06 -18.65 -11.79
C SER A 907 -9.23 -17.14 -11.67
N VAL A 908 -9.42 -16.45 -12.80
CA VAL A 908 -9.58 -14.99 -12.90
C VAL A 908 -10.77 -14.63 -13.80
N PRO A 909 -11.39 -13.45 -13.66
CA PRO A 909 -12.56 -13.07 -14.47
C PRO A 909 -12.31 -13.08 -15.98
N MET A 910 -13.17 -13.79 -16.72
CA MET A 910 -13.17 -13.84 -18.19
C MET A 910 -14.15 -12.83 -18.81
N GLY A 911 -15.24 -12.52 -18.10
CA GLY A 911 -16.28 -11.60 -18.54
C GLY A 911 -17.65 -11.94 -17.93
N ILE A 912 -18.70 -11.36 -18.49
CA ILE A 912 -20.11 -11.59 -18.13
C ILE A 912 -20.82 -12.31 -19.28
N LEU A 913 -21.61 -13.34 -18.97
CA LEU A 913 -22.40 -14.10 -19.94
C LEU A 913 -23.56 -13.24 -20.46
N ALA A 914 -23.51 -12.86 -21.74
CA ALA A 914 -24.44 -11.92 -22.37
C ALA A 914 -25.89 -12.43 -22.50
N ASP A 915 -26.17 -13.69 -22.13
CA ASP A 915 -27.49 -14.32 -22.07
C ASP A 915 -28.02 -14.48 -20.63
N LYS A 916 -27.20 -14.22 -19.59
CA LYS A 916 -27.53 -14.49 -18.18
C LYS A 916 -27.19 -13.35 -17.20
N ASP A 917 -26.34 -12.42 -17.61
CA ASP A 917 -25.69 -11.40 -16.76
C ASP A 917 -24.87 -11.95 -15.57
N VAL A 918 -24.55 -13.25 -15.59
CA VAL A 918 -23.69 -13.91 -14.60
C VAL A 918 -22.23 -13.94 -15.08
N PRO A 919 -21.24 -13.70 -14.21
CA PRO A 919 -19.84 -13.84 -14.57
C PRO A 919 -19.39 -15.27 -14.90
N MET A 920 -18.29 -15.36 -15.66
CA MET A 920 -17.54 -16.58 -15.89
C MET A 920 -16.04 -16.31 -15.68
N ASN A 921 -15.32 -17.25 -15.07
CA ASN A 921 -13.86 -17.18 -14.94
C ASN A 921 -13.14 -17.94 -16.06
N LEU A 922 -11.89 -17.53 -16.30
CA LEU A 922 -10.87 -18.25 -17.04
C LEU A 922 -9.97 -18.94 -16.02
N THR A 923 -9.77 -20.25 -16.13
CA THR A 923 -8.93 -21.03 -15.22
C THR A 923 -7.60 -21.35 -15.88
N PHE A 924 -6.52 -20.93 -15.25
CA PHE A 924 -5.14 -21.29 -15.55
C PHE A 924 -4.76 -22.49 -14.66
N ALA A 925 -4.22 -23.56 -15.23
CA ALA A 925 -3.76 -24.75 -14.50
C ALA A 925 -2.30 -25.08 -14.90
N GLY A 926 -1.42 -25.23 -13.91
CA GLY A 926 0.02 -25.45 -14.10
C GLY A 926 0.49 -26.83 -13.65
N ARG A 927 1.78 -27.14 -13.87
CA ARG A 927 2.44 -28.29 -13.22
C ARG A 927 2.40 -28.10 -11.69
N ALA A 928 2.50 -29.16 -10.90
CA ALA A 928 2.58 -28.97 -9.46
C ALA A 928 3.84 -28.19 -9.08
N TYR A 929 3.70 -27.31 -8.08
CA TYR A 929 4.74 -26.43 -7.53
C TYR A 929 5.22 -25.31 -8.48
N ASP A 930 4.66 -25.19 -9.68
CA ASP A 930 4.79 -24.01 -10.57
C ASP A 930 3.90 -22.82 -10.14
N ASP A 931 3.28 -22.87 -8.95
CA ASP A 931 2.30 -21.90 -8.42
C ASP A 931 2.72 -20.43 -8.60
N VAL A 932 3.99 -20.09 -8.36
CA VAL A 932 4.52 -18.73 -8.52
C VAL A 932 4.56 -18.28 -9.99
N LYS A 933 4.78 -19.21 -10.93
CA LYS A 933 4.71 -18.95 -12.38
C LYS A 933 3.24 -18.82 -12.81
N LEU A 934 2.37 -19.66 -12.26
CA LEU A 934 0.93 -19.62 -12.49
C LEU A 934 0.28 -18.30 -12.03
N LEU A 935 0.66 -17.80 -10.85
CA LEU A 935 0.29 -16.47 -10.36
C LEU A 935 0.84 -15.34 -11.26
N LYS A 936 2.06 -15.48 -11.80
CA LYS A 936 2.62 -14.51 -12.77
C LYS A 936 1.86 -14.47 -14.10
N TRP A 937 1.42 -15.62 -14.62
CA TRP A 937 0.62 -15.68 -15.85
C TRP A 937 -0.80 -15.14 -15.64
N ALA A 938 -1.47 -15.54 -14.56
CA ALA A 938 -2.81 -15.04 -14.22
C ALA A 938 -2.81 -13.52 -13.90
N ASN A 939 -1.77 -12.99 -13.25
CA ASN A 939 -1.60 -11.55 -13.04
C ASN A 939 -1.49 -10.80 -14.37
N ALA A 940 -0.68 -11.32 -15.31
CA ALA A 940 -0.50 -10.69 -16.62
C ALA A 940 -1.81 -10.60 -17.41
N PHE A 941 -2.69 -11.60 -17.30
CA PHE A 941 -4.03 -11.56 -17.88
C PHE A 941 -4.93 -10.54 -17.16
N GLU A 942 -5.16 -10.73 -15.86
CA GLU A 942 -6.11 -9.92 -15.08
C GLU A 942 -5.76 -8.44 -15.11
N THR A 943 -4.48 -8.08 -14.95
CA THR A 943 -4.02 -6.69 -14.93
C THR A 943 -4.11 -6.02 -16.30
N ARG A 944 -4.21 -6.79 -17.39
CA ARG A 944 -4.41 -6.29 -18.76
C ARG A 944 -5.89 -6.20 -19.13
N THR A 945 -6.73 -7.11 -18.67
CA THR A 945 -8.15 -7.19 -19.07
C THR A 945 -9.08 -6.43 -18.13
N GLN A 946 -8.91 -6.60 -16.81
CA GLN A 946 -9.79 -6.05 -15.77
C GLN A 946 -11.29 -6.38 -16.01
N HIS A 947 -11.59 -7.57 -16.54
CA HIS A 947 -12.95 -8.02 -16.90
C HIS A 947 -13.96 -8.15 -15.73
N ARG A 948 -13.57 -7.80 -14.49
CA ARG A 948 -14.48 -7.76 -13.33
C ARG A 948 -15.32 -6.48 -13.34
N VAL A 949 -16.64 -6.65 -13.35
CA VAL A 949 -17.59 -5.59 -12.93
C VAL A 949 -18.15 -5.87 -11.52
N PRO A 950 -18.50 -4.83 -10.73
CA PRO A 950 -19.22 -5.01 -9.47
C PRO A 950 -20.62 -5.64 -9.69
N PRO A 951 -21.20 -6.34 -8.70
CA PRO A 951 -22.52 -6.95 -8.86
C PRO A 951 -23.64 -5.89 -8.86
N PRO A 952 -24.54 -5.86 -9.87
CA PRO A 952 -25.58 -4.85 -10.00
C PRO A 952 -26.60 -4.84 -8.85
N HIS A 953 -26.87 -5.98 -8.20
CA HIS A 953 -27.82 -6.04 -7.08
C HIS A 953 -27.22 -5.60 -5.74
N THR A 954 -25.92 -5.31 -5.67
CA THR A 954 -25.26 -4.77 -4.48
C THR A 954 -24.47 -3.49 -4.80
N PRO A 955 -25.14 -2.41 -5.27
CA PRO A 955 -24.47 -1.18 -5.69
C PRO A 955 -23.72 -0.49 -4.53
N PRO A 956 -22.88 0.52 -4.81
CA PRO A 956 -22.24 1.32 -3.76
C PRO A 956 -23.27 2.08 -2.91
N LEU A 957 -23.07 2.08 -1.59
CA LEU A 957 -23.76 2.95 -0.65
C LEU A 957 -23.07 4.32 -0.54
N ASP A 958 -23.78 5.32 -0.03
CA ASP A 958 -23.23 6.65 0.25
C ASP A 958 -22.01 6.60 1.20
N THR A 959 -22.03 5.68 2.18
CA THR A 959 -20.91 5.44 3.10
C THR A 959 -19.79 4.60 2.51
N ASP A 960 -19.84 4.14 1.25
CA ASP A 960 -18.71 3.38 0.68
C ASP A 960 -17.58 4.31 0.22
N VAL A 961 -17.88 5.60 -0.03
CA VAL A 961 -16.88 6.62 -0.39
C VAL A 961 -16.05 7.02 0.83
N ILE A 962 -14.73 6.86 0.77
CA ILE A 962 -13.80 7.30 1.82
C ILE A 962 -13.34 8.74 1.52
N GLN A 963 -13.63 9.66 2.42
CA GLN A 963 -13.26 11.08 2.28
C GLN A 963 -11.80 11.29 2.72
N LEU A 964 -10.87 11.28 1.76
CA LEU A 964 -9.42 11.38 2.02
C LEU A 964 -8.99 12.69 2.70
N ASN A 965 -9.83 13.73 2.66
CA ASN A 965 -9.55 15.04 3.27
C ASN A 965 -9.97 15.12 4.76
N ARG A 966 -10.52 14.06 5.36
CA ARG A 966 -10.88 14.04 6.80
C ARG A 966 -9.67 13.64 7.64
N HIS A 967 -9.30 14.49 8.61
CA HIS A 967 -8.31 14.16 9.64
C HIS A 967 -9.01 13.58 10.87
N VAL A 968 -8.72 12.32 11.23
CA VAL A 968 -9.10 11.75 12.52
C VAL A 968 -8.01 12.05 13.55
N ASP A 969 -8.37 12.58 14.73
CA ASP A 969 -7.44 12.73 15.84
C ASP A 969 -7.25 11.39 16.58
N PHE A 970 -6.03 10.85 16.48
CA PHE A 970 -5.63 9.60 17.13
C PHE A 970 -5.18 9.81 18.58
N ASN A 971 -4.87 11.04 19.01
CA ASN A 971 -4.36 11.35 20.36
C ASN A 971 -5.47 11.27 21.42
N ILE A 972 -6.70 11.65 21.06
CA ILE A 972 -7.85 11.55 21.96
C ILE A 972 -8.20 10.06 22.19
N PRO A 973 -8.40 9.62 23.45
CA PRO A 973 -8.89 8.28 23.76
C PRO A 973 -10.26 8.01 23.12
N ARG A 974 -10.49 6.79 22.66
CA ARG A 974 -11.84 6.35 22.27
C ARG A 974 -12.73 6.36 23.53
N PRO A 975 -14.02 6.70 23.44
CA PRO A 975 -14.92 6.59 24.56
C PRO A 975 -15.24 5.13 24.87
N GLU A 976 -15.56 4.79 26.12
CA GLU A 976 -16.18 3.48 26.41
C GLU A 976 -17.68 3.53 26.09
N LEU A 977 -18.23 2.43 25.57
CA LEU A 977 -19.60 2.35 25.08
C LEU A 977 -20.26 1.08 25.65
N THR A 978 -21.34 1.27 26.43
CA THR A 978 -22.14 0.17 26.99
C THR A 978 -23.58 0.27 26.53
N VAL A 979 -24.08 -0.74 25.81
CA VAL A 979 -25.51 -0.89 25.52
C VAL A 979 -26.16 -1.63 26.69
N SER A 980 -27.12 -0.98 27.37
CA SER A 980 -27.73 -1.47 28.61
C SER A 980 -29.11 -2.12 28.41
N LYS A 981 -29.85 -1.71 27.37
CA LYS A 981 -31.12 -2.32 26.96
C LYS A 981 -31.33 -2.12 25.46
N VAL A 982 -31.79 -3.17 24.79
CA VAL A 982 -32.46 -3.10 23.49
C VAL A 982 -33.88 -3.63 23.70
N GLU A 983 -34.86 -2.93 23.15
CA GLU A 983 -36.28 -3.22 23.29
C GLU A 983 -36.95 -3.09 21.92
N VAL A 984 -37.55 -4.18 21.45
CA VAL A 984 -38.24 -4.25 20.16
C VAL A 984 -39.69 -4.59 20.43
N VAL A 985 -40.61 -3.71 20.02
CA VAL A 985 -42.06 -3.87 20.20
C VAL A 985 -42.79 -3.62 18.89
N PRO A 986 -43.98 -4.22 18.66
CA PRO A 986 -44.84 -3.86 17.54
C PRO A 986 -45.14 -2.36 17.51
N ASP A 987 -45.28 -1.80 16.32
CA ASP A 987 -45.72 -0.43 16.13
C ASP A 987 -47.26 -0.36 16.22
N GLU A 988 -47.80 0.05 17.37
CA GLU A 988 -49.25 0.05 17.64
C GLU A 988 -50.04 0.99 16.70
N ASP A 989 -49.37 1.99 16.10
CA ASP A 989 -49.93 2.86 15.06
C ASP A 989 -49.98 2.20 13.66
N ASP A 990 -49.20 1.14 13.42
CA ASP A 990 -49.20 0.39 12.15
C ASP A 990 -50.26 -0.72 12.16
N GLN A 991 -51.43 -0.41 11.60
CA GLN A 991 -52.55 -1.36 11.47
C GLN A 991 -52.23 -2.60 10.62
N ALA A 992 -51.14 -2.61 9.85
CA ALA A 992 -50.66 -3.79 9.12
C ALA A 992 -49.69 -4.65 9.95
N SER A 993 -49.23 -4.18 11.12
CA SER A 993 -48.20 -4.82 11.96
C SER A 993 -46.91 -5.16 11.19
N SER A 994 -46.59 -4.35 10.18
CA SER A 994 -45.43 -4.52 9.30
C SER A 994 -44.15 -3.91 9.88
N THR A 995 -44.30 -3.02 10.86
CA THR A 995 -43.23 -2.20 11.45
C THR A 995 -43.03 -2.51 12.94
N LEU A 996 -41.78 -2.44 13.39
CA LEU A 996 -41.35 -2.61 14.77
C LEU A 996 -40.66 -1.35 15.28
N ASN A 997 -41.03 -0.90 16.49
CA ASN A 997 -40.34 0.17 17.20
C ASN A 997 -39.14 -0.42 17.96
N VAL A 998 -37.94 0.05 17.62
CA VAL A 998 -36.67 -0.37 18.22
C VAL A 998 -36.13 0.75 19.12
N THR A 999 -36.10 0.51 20.42
CA THR A 999 -35.53 1.42 21.42
C THR A 999 -34.20 0.87 21.94
N ILE A 1000 -33.15 1.69 21.89
CA ILE A 1000 -31.82 1.36 22.45
C ILE A 1000 -31.48 2.33 23.58
N CYS A 1001 -31.02 1.81 24.71
CA CYS A 1001 -30.55 2.57 25.87
C CYS A 1001 -29.10 2.17 26.22
N GLY A 1002 -28.27 3.12 26.63
CA GLY A 1002 -26.92 2.82 27.08
C GLY A 1002 -26.19 4.00 27.72
N SER A 1003 -24.89 3.81 27.97
CA SER A 1003 -23.98 4.83 28.47
C SER A 1003 -22.72 4.93 27.61
N ILE A 1004 -22.12 6.12 27.64
CA ILE A 1004 -20.87 6.48 26.97
C ILE A 1004 -20.00 7.21 27.98
N GLU A 1005 -18.78 6.73 28.20
CA GLU A 1005 -17.80 7.39 29.08
C GLU A 1005 -16.67 8.01 28.27
N VAL A 1006 -16.36 9.27 28.58
CA VAL A 1006 -15.39 10.08 27.85
C VAL A 1006 -14.35 10.62 28.85
N SER A 1007 -13.09 10.74 28.45
CA SER A 1007 -12.07 11.46 29.22
C SER A 1007 -12.54 12.88 29.56
N ALA A 1008 -12.42 13.31 30.82
CA ALA A 1008 -12.81 14.65 31.26
C ALA A 1008 -12.04 15.78 30.54
N THR A 1009 -10.96 15.45 29.82
CA THR A 1009 -10.20 16.39 28.97
C THR A 1009 -10.89 16.77 27.66
N VAL A 1010 -12.08 16.21 27.34
CA VAL A 1010 -12.81 16.48 26.09
C VAL A 1010 -14.06 17.31 26.40
N GLU A 1011 -14.04 18.58 26.00
CA GLU A 1011 -15.22 19.45 26.08
C GLU A 1011 -16.23 19.10 24.98
N GLY A 1012 -17.47 18.78 25.36
CA GLY A 1012 -18.58 18.57 24.42
C GLY A 1012 -19.60 17.53 24.87
N VAL A 1013 -20.48 17.16 23.95
CA VAL A 1013 -21.37 15.98 24.04
C VAL A 1013 -20.83 14.94 23.05
N PRO A 1014 -20.66 13.66 23.43
CA PRO A 1014 -20.14 12.64 22.53
C PRO A 1014 -21.04 12.45 21.31
N ALA A 1015 -20.43 12.26 20.14
CA ALA A 1015 -21.15 12.01 18.90
C ALA A 1015 -21.53 10.53 18.79
N VAL A 1016 -22.79 10.25 18.46
CA VAL A 1016 -23.35 8.90 18.34
C VAL A 1016 -23.93 8.70 16.95
N GLU A 1017 -23.62 7.56 16.35
CA GLU A 1017 -24.03 7.14 15.02
C GLU A 1017 -24.69 5.77 15.17
N LEU A 1018 -26.01 5.72 15.02
CA LEU A 1018 -26.83 4.51 15.15
C LEU A 1018 -27.34 4.09 13.77
N MET A 1019 -27.26 2.80 13.49
CA MET A 1019 -27.72 2.19 12.26
C MET A 1019 -28.58 0.97 12.61
N VAL A 1020 -29.77 0.87 12.03
CA VAL A 1020 -30.69 -0.26 12.23
C VAL A 1020 -31.05 -0.81 10.87
N ASP A 1021 -30.84 -2.11 10.69
CA ASP A 1021 -31.00 -2.85 9.42
C ASP A 1021 -30.21 -2.30 8.20
N GLY A 1022 -29.33 -1.32 8.43
CA GLY A 1022 -28.48 -0.67 7.41
C GLY A 1022 -28.87 0.79 7.15
N ASP A 1023 -30.03 1.22 7.66
CA ASP A 1023 -30.48 2.60 7.62
C ASP A 1023 -29.86 3.42 8.75
N LEU A 1024 -29.35 4.60 8.41
CA LEU A 1024 -28.72 5.52 9.35
C LEU A 1024 -29.79 6.33 10.09
N ILE A 1025 -29.82 6.22 11.41
CA ILE A 1025 -30.84 6.85 12.25
C ILE A 1025 -30.48 8.33 12.49
N PRO A 1026 -31.37 9.30 12.19
CA PRO A 1026 -31.07 10.72 12.39
C PRO A 1026 -30.83 11.09 13.85
N SER A 1027 -29.94 12.06 14.12
CA SER A 1027 -29.62 12.50 15.49
C SER A 1027 -30.81 13.06 16.26
N ALA A 1028 -31.87 13.53 15.58
CA ALA A 1028 -33.13 13.93 16.19
C ALA A 1028 -33.88 12.77 16.88
N ASN A 1029 -33.59 11.53 16.47
CA ASN A 1029 -34.11 10.30 17.08
C ASN A 1029 -33.22 9.78 18.23
N MET A 1030 -32.30 10.61 18.73
CA MET A 1030 -31.40 10.27 19.83
C MET A 1030 -31.41 11.36 20.90
N CYS A 1031 -31.41 10.95 22.17
CA CYS A 1031 -31.31 11.84 23.31
C CYS A 1031 -30.11 11.45 24.16
N ILE A 1032 -29.08 12.29 24.16
CA ILE A 1032 -27.86 12.13 24.97
C ILE A 1032 -27.93 13.11 26.14
N LYS A 1033 -27.63 12.64 27.36
CA LYS A 1033 -27.64 13.45 28.58
C LYS A 1033 -26.44 13.12 29.44
N LEU A 1034 -25.74 14.14 29.93
CA LEU A 1034 -24.72 13.98 30.96
C LEU A 1034 -25.39 13.47 32.25
N VAL A 1035 -24.88 12.39 32.82
CA VAL A 1035 -25.37 11.79 34.07
C VAL A 1035 -24.43 12.10 35.22
N ARG A 1036 -23.11 12.09 34.97
CA ARG A 1036 -22.08 12.28 36.00
C ARG A 1036 -20.81 12.88 35.39
N HIS A 1037 -20.17 13.78 36.12
CA HIS A 1037 -18.90 14.41 35.75
C HIS A 1037 -17.93 14.19 36.92
N GLU A 1038 -16.97 13.28 36.78
CA GLU A 1038 -15.96 13.01 37.81
C GLU A 1038 -14.71 13.88 37.61
N GLY A 1039 -14.78 15.19 37.87
CA GLY A 1039 -13.59 16.06 38.03
C GLY A 1039 -12.48 15.85 36.97
N GLU A 1040 -11.32 15.35 37.41
CA GLU A 1040 -10.12 15.06 36.58
C GLU A 1040 -10.11 13.65 35.93
N GLY A 1041 -11.21 12.89 36.02
CA GLY A 1041 -11.37 11.51 35.55
C GLY A 1041 -12.19 11.39 34.26
N THR A 1042 -13.46 10.95 34.38
CA THR A 1042 -14.36 10.74 33.23
C THR A 1042 -15.70 11.48 33.36
N SER A 1043 -16.30 11.75 32.20
CA SER A 1043 -17.68 12.23 32.07
C SER A 1043 -18.54 11.14 31.46
N CYS A 1044 -19.58 10.73 32.19
CA CYS A 1044 -20.50 9.66 31.81
C CYS A 1044 -21.82 10.25 31.30
N PHE A 1045 -22.16 9.90 30.06
CA PHE A 1045 -23.39 10.30 29.37
C PHE A 1045 -24.30 9.08 29.20
N SER A 1046 -25.58 9.19 29.55
CA SER A 1046 -26.60 8.23 29.10
C SER A 1046 -27.08 8.63 27.71
N PHE A 1047 -27.31 7.66 26.83
CA PHE A 1047 -28.04 7.86 25.59
C PHE A 1047 -29.30 6.98 25.54
N LYS A 1048 -30.34 7.49 24.90
CA LYS A 1048 -31.50 6.70 24.48
C LYS A 1048 -31.88 7.09 23.05
N ALA A 1049 -32.10 6.09 22.19
CA ALA A 1049 -32.40 6.27 20.77
C ALA A 1049 -33.59 5.41 20.36
N TRP A 1050 -34.30 5.83 19.31
CA TRP A 1050 -35.53 5.19 18.82
C TRP A 1050 -35.56 5.15 17.29
N ALA A 1051 -35.67 3.94 16.74
CA ALA A 1051 -35.77 3.67 15.31
C ALA A 1051 -37.05 2.89 15.00
N LYS A 1052 -37.45 2.89 13.73
CA LYS A 1052 -38.41 1.92 13.19
C LYS A 1052 -37.66 0.96 12.29
N ALA A 1053 -37.98 -0.33 12.38
CA ALA A 1053 -37.43 -1.39 11.53
C ALA A 1053 -38.58 -2.20 10.91
N PRO A 1054 -38.43 -2.75 9.70
CA PRO A 1054 -39.41 -3.69 9.15
C PRO A 1054 -39.43 -4.98 9.98
N THR A 1055 -40.60 -5.59 10.15
CA THR A 1055 -40.72 -6.92 10.75
C THR A 1055 -39.91 -7.93 9.91
N PRO A 1056 -38.96 -8.70 10.50
CA PRO A 1056 -38.18 -9.69 9.75
C PRO A 1056 -39.06 -10.68 8.99
N VAL A 1057 -38.75 -10.87 7.71
CA VAL A 1057 -39.57 -11.66 6.77
C VAL A 1057 -39.61 -13.12 7.22
N LYS A 1058 -40.81 -13.60 7.58
CA LYS A 1058 -41.03 -15.02 7.89
C LYS A 1058 -40.81 -15.87 6.63
N ARG A 1059 -39.82 -16.76 6.68
CA ARG A 1059 -39.48 -17.67 5.59
C ARG A 1059 -40.14 -19.04 5.80
N GLU A 1060 -40.70 -19.57 4.72
CA GLU A 1060 -41.37 -20.87 4.68
C GLU A 1060 -40.79 -21.77 3.58
N GLY A 1061 -41.17 -23.05 3.58
CA GLY A 1061 -40.66 -24.03 2.63
C GLY A 1061 -39.14 -24.13 2.67
N LEU A 1062 -38.51 -24.11 1.49
CA LEU A 1062 -37.05 -24.24 1.34
C LEU A 1062 -36.27 -23.06 1.94
N GLU A 1063 -36.85 -21.86 2.01
CA GLU A 1063 -36.12 -20.68 2.52
C GLU A 1063 -36.05 -20.60 4.04
N LYS A 1064 -36.72 -21.52 4.75
CA LYS A 1064 -36.67 -21.62 6.20
C LYS A 1064 -35.34 -22.21 6.67
N THR A 1065 -34.59 -21.44 7.45
CA THR A 1065 -33.36 -21.86 8.12
C THR A 1065 -33.65 -22.79 9.31
N TRP A 1066 -32.71 -23.69 9.63
CA TRP A 1066 -32.86 -24.67 10.73
C TRP A 1066 -32.33 -24.14 12.07
N ALA A 1067 -31.51 -23.09 12.04
CA ALA A 1067 -31.05 -22.34 13.20
C ALA A 1067 -31.01 -20.83 12.88
N PRO A 1068 -31.09 -19.93 13.87
CA PRO A 1068 -31.17 -18.49 13.62
C PRO A 1068 -29.93 -17.94 12.91
N VAL A 1069 -30.14 -17.23 11.80
CA VAL A 1069 -29.11 -16.57 11.01
C VAL A 1069 -29.24 -15.04 11.05
N ALA A 1070 -28.18 -14.32 10.72
CA ALA A 1070 -28.17 -12.85 10.70
C ALA A 1070 -29.30 -12.24 9.85
N ARG A 1071 -29.63 -12.83 8.69
CA ARG A 1071 -30.67 -12.30 7.78
C ARG A 1071 -32.09 -12.29 8.38
N ASP A 1072 -32.38 -13.18 9.32
CA ASP A 1072 -33.71 -13.36 9.89
C ASP A 1072 -33.88 -12.62 11.24
N LYS A 1073 -32.93 -11.73 11.59
CA LYS A 1073 -32.88 -10.89 12.81
C LYS A 1073 -32.76 -9.41 12.47
N ILE A 1074 -33.03 -8.53 13.43
CA ILE A 1074 -32.75 -7.08 13.32
C ILE A 1074 -31.27 -6.83 13.63
N MET A 1075 -30.55 -6.18 12.72
CA MET A 1075 -29.15 -5.78 12.96
C MET A 1075 -29.08 -4.35 13.50
N ILE A 1076 -28.38 -4.19 14.62
CA ILE A 1076 -28.12 -2.89 15.23
C ILE A 1076 -26.61 -2.68 15.24
N VAL A 1077 -26.15 -1.58 14.63
CA VAL A 1077 -24.75 -1.14 14.66
C VAL A 1077 -24.71 0.25 15.27
N LEU A 1078 -23.83 0.46 16.25
CA LEU A 1078 -23.74 1.69 17.02
C LEU A 1078 -22.28 2.11 17.15
N LEU A 1079 -21.93 3.32 16.71
CA LEU A 1079 -20.64 3.94 16.96
C LEU A 1079 -20.77 5.13 17.92
N ALA A 1080 -19.84 5.25 18.86
CA ALA A 1080 -19.70 6.39 19.75
C ALA A 1080 -18.30 7.01 19.62
N ARG A 1081 -18.21 8.34 19.57
CA ARG A 1081 -16.98 9.13 19.45
C ARG A 1081 -16.94 10.20 20.54
N ALA A 1082 -15.75 10.52 21.05
CA ALA A 1082 -15.58 11.58 22.05
C ALA A 1082 -15.95 12.96 21.46
N ALA A 1083 -15.57 13.20 20.20
CA ALA A 1083 -16.06 14.26 19.32
C ALA A 1083 -16.06 13.79 17.84
N GLU A 1084 -16.70 14.50 16.92
CA GLU A 1084 -16.96 14.06 15.53
C GLU A 1084 -15.72 13.58 14.74
N ASN A 1085 -14.56 14.19 14.98
CA ASN A 1085 -13.29 13.85 14.32
C ASN A 1085 -12.36 12.98 15.18
N THR A 1086 -12.89 12.30 16.20
CA THR A 1086 -12.13 11.36 17.05
C THR A 1086 -12.38 9.89 16.66
N ARG A 1087 -11.49 9.00 17.11
CA ARG A 1087 -11.61 7.56 16.88
C ARG A 1087 -12.89 6.99 17.55
N PRO A 1088 -13.73 6.23 16.83
CA PRO A 1088 -14.93 5.62 17.41
C PRO A 1088 -14.65 4.33 18.19
N THR A 1089 -15.53 4.05 19.15
CA THR A 1089 -15.82 2.71 19.65
C THR A 1089 -17.11 2.22 18.98
N GLY A 1090 -17.16 0.93 18.61
CA GLY A 1090 -18.34 0.33 17.99
C GLY A 1090 -18.96 -0.80 18.81
N SER A 1091 -20.25 -1.04 18.58
CA SER A 1091 -21.02 -2.16 19.12
C SER A 1091 -21.93 -2.74 18.03
N ILE A 1092 -22.14 -4.05 18.06
CA ILE A 1092 -23.08 -4.78 17.20
C ILE A 1092 -24.09 -5.55 18.06
N GLY A 1093 -25.35 -5.60 17.61
CA GLY A 1093 -26.40 -6.46 18.17
C GLY A 1093 -27.23 -7.13 17.07
N LEU A 1094 -27.71 -8.34 17.34
CA LEU A 1094 -28.63 -9.10 16.50
C LEU A 1094 -29.83 -9.54 17.34
N VAL A 1095 -30.96 -8.85 17.15
CA VAL A 1095 -32.21 -9.03 17.91
C VAL A 1095 -33.17 -9.96 17.18
#